data_AF-A0A932QQR5-F1
#
_entry.id   AF-A0A932QQR5-F1
#
_cell.length_a   1.000
_cell.length_b   1.000
_cell.length_c   1.000
_cell.angle_alpha   90.00
_cell.angle_beta   90.00
_cell.angle_gamma   90.00
#
_symmetry.space_group_name_H-M   'P 1'
#
loop_
_entity.id
_entity.type
_entity.pdbx_description
1 polymer ?
#
loop_
_entity_poly.entity_id
_entity_poly.type
_entity_poly.pdbx_seq_one_letter_code
_entity_poly.pdbx_strand_id
1 'polypeptide(L)'
;MKYYLNLFSPETLDAFNKNGKVISGFRIRHTKVASKIKPGDKFVCYVTGESRWVGILEVKSKSFQDKSPVFFKRNDPFIVRFRVKPLIWLDLRHAIPIHEPELWNKLSFTKGQKENSSKWTGKLRGSLIKMHVSDASILRRVLKRQKRKKEVYPLKSEKASEKSTRDIGNELHDGVEQLMIRMGLNILKSDYNAPGPDIIVNDPSIQKNTRILIQCKKNTGRIVNYPSVHKLVREYASWVREEKAALAILVLSGYRAENIDPEFLKKNRVLIWTDGFIESYKKLSQTIGKFAKYQFLSDVGLNYEFGPEIKFDAFKVSQNNSGIQFYVFKANPDWLLKSVAVLRRVDWGSEVRGYQRILERARLNKLLQFFERDDWSLPNTLIFSLNSKVTSLQNTFREHKLSLPSIYGSLWIMDGQHRLYSFSKTDEKTRKENELVCVLFNAELLGPRGEEKQANVFIDINMNVKKVSTSLLLELMQEFKLAGVEYQSRRTALDVVTKLSSLSIFKDLISGYSRKGGSISLTTFVTNSSMTRLLSPNGPILKNYRSSGNGSVPVCFNYLKQYFSIVADVFSEEWGNAMHALSSDKGVRGLLRLLIHILERKGSRDFKSFTKKTLTALRDSSFDFTNTNFRNQFAGEGGANELTDEWLELIGGTVTEFSSFRKKDVEPSAVPKEEDDFTEFKSTLRWNLIAKKIDSNLEHSVLKTVDAFLNTEGGQLFIGVNDGGKVLGLKSDLITFKNGSGTRDDFRLHLSGLMRSCMGESVMDLVRIKFGKKNGEDFCLIQVDKSSEKIFLNNEFYYRSSASSVPLVGQELIKYISRHWKNK
;
A
#
# COMPACT_ATOMS: atom_id res chain seq x y z
N MET A 1 6.42 43.60 -15.45
CA MET A 1 5.65 42.53 -16.10
C MET A 1 6.43 41.22 -16.02
N LYS A 2 5.84 40.14 -15.50
CA LYS A 2 6.49 38.82 -15.35
C LYS A 2 5.86 37.79 -16.27
N TYR A 3 6.62 36.75 -16.59
CA TYR A 3 6.19 35.61 -17.39
C TYR A 3 6.14 34.34 -16.53
N TYR A 4 5.05 33.59 -16.65
CA TYR A 4 4.84 32.35 -15.93
C TYR A 4 4.43 31.24 -16.90
N LEU A 5 4.89 30.03 -16.63
CA LEU A 5 4.51 28.85 -17.40
C LEU A 5 3.07 28.44 -17.08
N ASN A 6 2.30 28.09 -18.11
CA ASN A 6 0.95 27.55 -17.96
C ASN A 6 0.82 26.26 -18.78
N LEU A 7 0.68 25.13 -18.08
CA LEU A 7 0.60 23.82 -18.70
C LEU A 7 -0.85 23.43 -18.98
N PHE A 8 -1.09 22.98 -20.20
CA PHE A 8 -2.33 22.33 -20.64
C PHE A 8 -2.05 20.85 -20.93
N SER A 9 -3.06 20.01 -20.76
CA SER A 9 -3.16 18.73 -21.47
C SER A 9 -4.00 18.94 -22.73
N PRO A 10 -4.02 17.99 -23.69
CA PRO A 10 -4.91 18.11 -24.86
C PRO A 10 -6.38 18.35 -24.47
N GLU A 11 -6.85 17.69 -23.41
CA GLU A 11 -8.24 17.81 -22.92
C GLU A 11 -8.50 19.19 -22.30
N THR A 12 -7.59 19.70 -21.45
CA THR A 12 -7.79 21.02 -20.84
C THR A 12 -7.60 22.16 -21.83
N LEU A 13 -6.80 21.95 -22.89
CA LEU A 13 -6.66 22.87 -24.01
C LEU A 13 -7.96 22.96 -24.81
N ASP A 14 -8.56 21.82 -25.14
CA ASP A 14 -9.85 21.76 -25.84
C ASP A 14 -10.95 22.45 -25.04
N ALA A 15 -11.04 22.15 -23.74
CA ALA A 15 -12.00 22.83 -22.85
C ALA A 15 -11.74 24.34 -22.77
N PHE A 16 -10.47 24.78 -22.69
CA PHE A 16 -10.14 26.20 -22.73
C PHE A 16 -10.56 26.88 -24.04
N ASN A 17 -10.35 26.20 -25.16
CA ASN A 17 -10.73 26.69 -26.49
C ASN A 17 -12.25 26.83 -26.63
N LYS A 18 -13.01 25.84 -26.17
CA LYS A 18 -14.48 25.81 -26.18
C LYS A 18 -15.09 26.87 -25.28
N ASN A 19 -14.48 27.12 -24.11
CA ASN A 19 -14.92 28.15 -23.17
C ASN A 19 -14.37 29.55 -23.49
N GLY A 20 -14.23 29.90 -24.78
CA GLY A 20 -13.87 31.25 -25.22
C GLY A 20 -12.47 31.74 -24.81
N LYS A 21 -11.61 30.90 -24.23
CA LYS A 21 -10.23 31.21 -23.82
C LYS A 21 -10.13 32.34 -22.78
N VAL A 22 -11.16 32.48 -21.93
CA VAL A 22 -11.29 33.59 -20.96
C VAL A 22 -10.84 33.25 -19.54
N ILE A 23 -10.77 31.97 -19.18
CA ILE A 23 -10.41 31.52 -17.82
C ILE A 23 -9.29 30.51 -17.87
N SER A 24 -8.18 30.78 -17.18
CA SER A 24 -7.13 29.80 -16.93
C SER A 24 -7.24 29.28 -15.50
N GLY A 25 -7.20 27.95 -15.33
CA GLY A 25 -7.35 27.30 -14.03
C GLY A 25 -6.11 26.54 -13.57
N PHE A 26 -5.93 26.47 -12.24
CA PHE A 26 -4.83 25.81 -11.58
C PHE A 26 -5.33 25.04 -10.35
N ARG A 27 -4.61 23.99 -9.97
CA ARG A 27 -4.93 23.22 -8.75
C ARG A 27 -4.75 24.04 -7.48
N ILE A 28 -5.51 23.68 -6.44
CA ILE A 28 -5.49 24.35 -5.12
C ILE A 28 -4.09 24.45 -4.49
N ARG A 29 -3.20 23.50 -4.76
CA ARG A 29 -1.80 23.57 -4.28
C ARG A 29 -1.02 24.80 -4.78
N HIS A 30 -1.49 25.43 -5.87
CA HIS A 30 -0.83 26.60 -6.46
C HIS A 30 -1.29 27.94 -5.86
N THR A 31 -2.24 27.96 -4.90
CA THR A 31 -2.80 29.19 -4.31
C THR A 31 -1.73 30.18 -3.85
N LYS A 32 -0.68 29.70 -3.16
CA LYS A 32 0.40 30.55 -2.64
C LYS A 32 1.24 31.22 -3.74
N VAL A 33 1.37 30.58 -4.90
CA VAL A 33 2.10 31.14 -6.05
C VAL A 33 1.17 32.04 -6.86
N ALA A 34 -0.08 31.62 -7.06
CA ALA A 34 -1.11 32.36 -7.77
C ALA A 34 -1.39 33.74 -7.12
N SER A 35 -1.38 33.83 -5.80
CA SER A 35 -1.56 35.10 -5.08
C SER A 35 -0.49 36.16 -5.37
N LYS A 36 0.68 35.75 -5.90
CA LYS A 36 1.78 36.65 -6.27
C LYS A 36 1.67 37.20 -7.70
N ILE A 37 0.73 36.70 -8.50
CA ILE A 37 0.56 37.05 -9.91
C ILE A 37 -0.44 38.20 -10.01
N LYS A 38 -0.08 39.23 -10.79
CA LYS A 38 -0.87 40.45 -10.90
C LYS A 38 -1.45 40.61 -12.32
N PRO A 39 -2.58 41.33 -12.47
CA PRO A 39 -3.04 41.78 -13.77
C PRO A 39 -1.90 42.45 -14.57
N GLY A 40 -1.79 42.11 -15.85
CA GLY A 40 -0.70 42.55 -16.73
C GLY A 40 0.43 41.52 -16.88
N ASP A 41 0.62 40.60 -15.92
CA ASP A 41 1.55 39.47 -16.10
C ASP A 41 1.09 38.54 -17.24
N LYS A 42 2.01 37.74 -17.77
CA LYS A 42 1.75 36.88 -18.93
C LYS A 42 1.92 35.40 -18.58
N PHE A 43 1.00 34.59 -19.09
CA PHE A 43 1.17 33.13 -19.12
C PHE A 43 1.72 32.70 -20.48
N VAL A 44 2.75 31.86 -20.47
CA VAL A 44 3.28 31.21 -21.68
C VAL A 44 2.85 29.75 -21.65
N CYS A 45 2.08 29.36 -22.67
CA CYS A 45 1.25 28.17 -22.63
C CYS A 45 1.90 27.01 -23.38
N TYR A 46 1.99 25.86 -22.71
CA TYR A 46 2.61 24.64 -23.21
C TYR A 46 1.67 23.45 -23.07
N VAL A 47 1.58 22.63 -24.11
CA VAL A 47 0.74 21.42 -24.14
C VAL A 47 1.60 20.21 -23.80
N THR A 48 1.35 19.67 -22.62
CA THR A 48 1.92 18.41 -22.14
C THR A 48 1.37 17.23 -22.96
N GLY A 49 2.13 16.13 -23.05
CA GLY A 49 1.84 15.04 -24.00
C GLY A 49 2.37 15.33 -25.40
N GLU A 50 1.78 16.33 -26.07
CA GLU A 50 2.18 16.73 -27.43
C GLU A 50 3.54 17.43 -27.51
N SER A 51 4.00 18.01 -26.40
CA SER A 51 5.31 18.68 -26.27
C SER A 51 5.46 19.94 -27.13
N ARG A 52 4.45 20.81 -27.09
CA ARG A 52 4.30 21.96 -28.00
C ARG A 52 3.93 23.26 -27.27
N TRP A 53 4.41 24.38 -27.78
CA TRP A 53 4.02 25.73 -27.34
C TRP A 53 2.82 26.23 -28.13
N VAL A 54 1.75 26.64 -27.43
CA VAL A 54 0.45 26.95 -28.05
C VAL A 54 0.09 28.44 -28.01
N GLY A 55 0.62 29.21 -27.06
CA GLY A 55 0.26 30.61 -26.98
C GLY A 55 0.81 31.40 -25.80
N ILE A 56 0.41 32.67 -25.75
CA ILE A 56 0.66 33.61 -24.66
C ILE A 56 -0.65 34.28 -24.27
N LEU A 57 -0.97 34.21 -22.98
CA LEU A 57 -2.14 34.85 -22.39
C LEU A 57 -1.70 36.03 -21.53
N GLU A 58 -2.53 37.07 -21.48
CA GLU A 58 -2.43 38.17 -20.54
C GLU A 58 -3.37 37.95 -19.36
N VAL A 59 -2.85 38.07 -18.14
CA VAL A 59 -3.64 38.01 -16.92
C VAL A 59 -4.42 39.31 -16.75
N LYS A 60 -5.74 39.21 -16.56
CA LYS A 60 -6.67 40.34 -16.42
C LYS A 60 -7.28 40.49 -15.03
N SER A 61 -7.14 39.49 -14.16
CA SER A 61 -7.63 39.54 -12.78
C SER A 61 -6.55 39.13 -11.78
N LYS A 62 -6.77 39.43 -10.50
CA LYS A 62 -6.12 38.67 -9.41
C LYS A 62 -6.60 37.21 -9.46
N SER A 63 -5.87 36.31 -8.79
CA SER A 63 -6.33 34.94 -8.62
C SER A 63 -7.62 34.91 -7.80
N PHE A 64 -8.61 34.13 -8.23
CA PHE A 64 -9.83 33.86 -7.48
C PHE A 64 -10.07 32.36 -7.41
N GLN A 65 -10.92 31.92 -6.48
CA GLN A 65 -11.34 30.53 -6.41
C GLN A 65 -12.78 30.41 -6.91
N ASP A 66 -13.01 29.49 -7.83
CA ASP A 66 -14.32 29.22 -8.38
C ASP A 66 -14.40 27.75 -8.79
N LYS A 67 -15.43 27.06 -8.28
CA LYS A 67 -15.62 25.61 -8.38
C LYS A 67 -16.55 25.22 -9.53
N SER A 68 -17.13 26.19 -10.26
CA SER A 68 -17.98 25.90 -11.42
C SER A 68 -17.21 25.09 -12.47
N PRO A 69 -17.75 24.03 -13.08
CA PRO A 69 -16.99 23.19 -14.02
C PRO A 69 -16.61 23.96 -15.29
N VAL A 70 -15.30 24.11 -15.57
CA VAL A 70 -14.81 24.75 -16.80
C VAL A 70 -14.01 23.77 -17.65
N PHE A 71 -13.08 23.03 -17.04
CA PHE A 71 -12.21 22.09 -17.75
C PHE A 71 -12.76 20.67 -17.75
N PHE A 72 -13.49 20.28 -16.71
CA PHE A 72 -14.14 18.97 -16.61
C PHE A 72 -15.58 19.11 -16.13
N LYS A 73 -16.49 18.29 -16.70
CA LYS A 73 -17.92 18.31 -16.37
C LYS A 73 -18.22 17.94 -14.91
N ARG A 74 -17.36 17.15 -14.26
CA ARG A 74 -17.46 16.75 -12.84
C ARG A 74 -16.08 16.84 -12.20
N ASN A 75 -16.03 17.26 -10.94
CA ASN A 75 -14.81 17.32 -10.11
C ASN A 75 -13.63 18.07 -10.76
N ASP A 76 -13.90 19.24 -11.35
CA ASP A 76 -12.85 20.08 -11.94
C ASP A 76 -11.81 20.49 -10.88
N PRO A 77 -10.57 19.99 -10.93
CA PRO A 77 -9.57 20.26 -9.90
C PRO A 77 -8.91 21.63 -10.09
N PHE A 78 -9.22 22.37 -11.17
CA PHE A 78 -8.58 23.62 -11.55
C PHE A 78 -9.36 24.86 -11.04
N ILE A 79 -9.58 24.89 -9.73
CA ILE A 79 -10.43 25.88 -9.07
C ILE A 79 -9.74 27.22 -8.78
N VAL A 80 -8.41 27.29 -8.80
CA VAL A 80 -7.67 28.56 -8.65
C VAL A 80 -7.54 29.19 -10.03
N ARG A 81 -8.27 30.28 -10.28
CA ARG A 81 -8.52 30.82 -11.62
C ARG A 81 -8.01 32.23 -11.80
N PHE A 82 -7.78 32.58 -13.05
CA PHE A 82 -7.53 33.93 -13.53
C PHE A 82 -8.42 34.19 -14.75
N ARG A 83 -8.98 35.40 -14.82
CA ARG A 83 -9.49 35.93 -16.09
C ARG A 83 -8.29 36.26 -16.95
N VAL A 84 -8.30 35.80 -18.19
CA VAL A 84 -7.18 35.89 -19.12
C VAL A 84 -7.66 36.36 -20.49
N LYS A 85 -6.76 36.99 -21.24
CA LYS A 85 -6.97 37.37 -22.64
C LYS A 85 -5.87 36.79 -23.51
N PRO A 86 -6.17 36.01 -24.56
CA PRO A 86 -5.14 35.53 -25.47
C PRO A 86 -4.49 36.69 -26.23
N LEU A 87 -3.16 36.81 -26.15
CA LEU A 87 -2.38 37.73 -26.99
C LEU A 87 -1.91 37.03 -28.26
N ILE A 88 -1.43 35.79 -28.10
CA ILE A 88 -1.03 34.91 -29.19
C ILE A 88 -1.63 33.55 -28.87
N TRP A 89 -2.31 32.94 -29.82
CA TRP A 89 -2.90 31.63 -29.67
C TRP A 89 -2.87 30.91 -31.01
N LEU A 90 -2.47 29.65 -30.99
CA LEU A 90 -2.36 28.77 -32.15
C LEU A 90 -3.28 27.58 -31.93
N ASP A 91 -3.86 27.06 -33.01
CA ASP A 91 -4.49 25.74 -32.95
C ASP A 91 -3.43 24.67 -32.76
N LEU A 92 -3.82 23.52 -32.19
CA LEU A 92 -2.87 22.49 -31.77
C LEU A 92 -1.96 21.99 -32.90
N ARG A 93 -2.49 21.87 -34.13
CA ARG A 93 -1.73 21.50 -35.34
C ARG A 93 -0.68 22.53 -35.77
N HIS A 94 -0.83 23.78 -35.36
CA HIS A 94 0.13 24.85 -35.63
C HIS A 94 1.01 25.15 -34.41
N ALA A 95 0.77 24.50 -33.27
CA ALA A 95 1.55 24.67 -32.05
C ALA A 95 2.97 24.12 -32.22
N ILE A 96 3.96 24.87 -31.74
CA ILE A 96 5.36 24.69 -32.11
C ILE A 96 6.01 23.61 -31.24
N PRO A 97 6.54 22.50 -31.79
CA PRO A 97 7.29 21.52 -31.03
C PRO A 97 8.45 22.14 -30.24
N ILE A 98 8.73 21.63 -29.05
CA ILE A 98 9.90 22.08 -28.29
C ILE A 98 11.23 21.77 -29.00
N HIS A 99 11.26 20.70 -29.80
CA HIS A 99 12.43 20.26 -30.57
C HIS A 99 12.66 21.06 -31.86
N GLU A 100 11.81 22.04 -32.18
CA GLU A 100 12.08 22.93 -33.31
C GLU A 100 13.45 23.60 -33.13
N PRO A 101 14.37 23.53 -34.11
CA PRO A 101 15.75 23.98 -33.93
C PRO A 101 15.87 25.43 -33.43
N GLU A 102 14.94 26.30 -33.85
CA GLU A 102 14.92 27.70 -33.42
C GLU A 102 14.54 27.90 -31.95
N LEU A 103 13.82 26.96 -31.35
CA LEU A 103 13.54 26.93 -29.91
C LEU A 103 14.60 26.11 -29.18
N TRP A 104 14.85 24.88 -29.63
CA TRP A 104 15.74 23.93 -28.97
C TRP A 104 17.14 24.50 -28.74
N ASN A 105 17.70 25.17 -29.76
CA ASN A 105 19.06 25.73 -29.68
C ASN A 105 19.14 27.09 -28.99
N LYS A 106 18.01 27.70 -28.60
CA LYS A 106 17.97 29.07 -28.07
C LYS A 106 17.39 29.19 -26.65
N LEU A 107 16.49 28.31 -26.22
CA LEU A 107 15.94 28.36 -24.86
C LEU A 107 16.98 27.95 -23.83
N SER A 108 17.02 28.65 -22.70
CA SER A 108 18.09 28.50 -21.70
C SER A 108 18.17 27.09 -21.08
N PHE A 109 17.11 26.30 -21.17
CA PHE A 109 16.99 24.97 -20.57
C PHE A 109 17.02 23.82 -21.59
N THR A 110 17.17 24.13 -22.89
CA THR A 110 17.36 23.14 -23.97
C THR A 110 18.66 23.35 -24.73
N LYS A 111 19.19 24.58 -24.81
CA LYS A 111 20.43 24.89 -25.53
C LYS A 111 21.58 24.02 -25.02
N GLY A 112 22.27 23.34 -25.94
CA GLY A 112 23.39 22.45 -25.65
C GLY A 112 23.01 21.03 -25.19
N GLN A 113 21.72 20.68 -25.15
CA GLN A 113 21.28 19.31 -24.85
C GLN A 113 21.12 18.48 -26.13
N LYS A 114 21.47 17.19 -26.03
CA LYS A 114 21.14 16.19 -27.06
C LYS A 114 19.62 16.03 -27.15
N GLU A 115 19.08 15.86 -28.37
CA GLU A 115 17.63 15.76 -28.60
C GLU A 115 16.95 14.63 -27.81
N ASN A 116 17.65 13.52 -27.61
CA ASN A 116 17.18 12.37 -26.83
C ASN A 116 17.30 12.56 -25.30
N SER A 117 17.78 13.71 -24.82
CA SER A 117 17.92 13.97 -23.39
C SER A 117 16.56 14.22 -22.74
N SER A 118 16.32 13.63 -21.57
CA SER A 118 15.13 13.92 -20.75
C SER A 118 15.35 15.05 -19.73
N LYS A 119 16.55 15.65 -19.69
CA LYS A 119 16.95 16.66 -18.69
C LYS A 119 16.11 17.95 -18.77
N TRP A 120 15.77 18.42 -19.97
CA TRP A 120 14.93 19.62 -20.18
C TRP A 120 13.53 19.51 -19.56
N THR A 121 12.98 18.30 -19.43
CA THR A 121 11.59 18.08 -18.98
C THR A 121 11.33 18.65 -17.59
N GLY A 122 12.36 18.75 -16.73
CA GLY A 122 12.23 19.26 -15.37
C GLY A 122 11.61 20.66 -15.29
N LYS A 123 11.93 21.56 -16.24
CA LYS A 123 11.38 22.92 -16.30
C LYS A 123 9.90 22.96 -16.70
N LEU A 124 9.38 21.90 -17.31
CA LEU A 124 8.02 21.81 -17.83
C LEU A 124 7.13 20.82 -17.04
N ARG A 125 7.49 20.51 -15.79
CA ARG A 125 6.71 19.60 -14.90
C ARG A 125 5.65 20.29 -14.04
N GLY A 126 5.61 21.62 -14.00
CA GLY A 126 4.67 22.36 -13.16
C GLY A 126 4.23 23.69 -13.75
N SER A 127 2.97 24.07 -13.52
CA SER A 127 2.45 25.38 -13.88
C SER A 127 2.86 26.45 -12.86
N LEU A 128 2.74 27.72 -13.25
CA LEU A 128 3.10 28.92 -12.48
C LEU A 128 4.59 29.02 -12.10
N ILE A 129 5.45 28.29 -12.80
CA ILE A 129 6.90 28.47 -12.72
C ILE A 129 7.26 29.78 -13.43
N LYS A 130 7.98 30.67 -12.73
CA LYS A 130 8.45 31.93 -13.32
C LYS A 130 9.46 31.63 -14.43
N MET A 131 9.24 32.20 -15.61
CA MET A 131 10.09 32.00 -16.77
C MET A 131 11.08 33.16 -16.95
N HIS A 132 12.26 32.86 -17.49
CA HIS A 132 13.26 33.89 -17.78
C HIS A 132 12.77 34.80 -18.92
N VAL A 133 13.09 36.09 -18.84
CA VAL A 133 12.60 37.09 -19.80
C VAL A 133 13.15 36.84 -21.21
N SER A 134 14.39 36.34 -21.31
CA SER A 134 14.99 35.96 -22.60
C SER A 134 14.20 34.83 -23.29
N ASP A 135 13.89 33.76 -22.56
CA ASP A 135 13.10 32.63 -23.07
C ASP A 135 11.70 33.07 -23.49
N ALA A 136 11.05 33.90 -22.65
CA ALA A 136 9.75 34.47 -22.96
C ALA A 136 9.75 35.30 -24.25
N SER A 137 10.82 36.07 -24.47
CA SER A 137 10.98 36.91 -25.65
C SER A 137 11.19 36.09 -26.91
N ILE A 138 12.00 35.02 -26.82
CA ILE A 138 12.19 34.04 -27.90
C ILE A 138 10.84 33.41 -28.25
N LEU A 139 10.13 32.84 -27.27
CA LEU A 139 8.83 32.19 -27.47
C LEU A 139 7.80 33.16 -28.06
N ARG A 140 7.72 34.39 -27.56
CA ARG A 140 6.82 35.42 -28.11
C ARG A 140 7.09 35.70 -29.58
N ARG A 141 8.36 35.84 -29.97
CA ARG A 141 8.75 36.11 -31.36
C ARG A 141 8.38 34.94 -32.27
N VAL A 142 8.75 33.71 -31.87
CA VAL A 142 8.50 32.50 -32.67
C VAL A 142 7.00 32.24 -32.79
N LEU A 143 6.24 32.32 -31.68
CA LEU A 143 4.78 32.16 -31.70
C LEU A 143 4.08 33.24 -32.55
N LYS A 144 4.54 34.50 -32.51
CA LYS A 144 3.97 35.59 -33.34
C LYS A 144 4.23 35.33 -34.83
N ARG A 145 5.41 34.83 -35.18
CA ARG A 145 5.73 34.45 -36.57
C ARG A 145 4.89 33.27 -37.01
N GLN A 146 4.77 32.24 -36.17
CA GLN A 146 3.98 31.05 -36.48
C GLN A 146 2.50 31.35 -36.66
N LYS A 147 1.94 32.30 -35.90
CA LYS A 147 0.56 32.78 -36.09
C LYS A 147 0.31 33.34 -37.51
N ARG A 148 1.36 33.88 -38.16
CA ARG A 148 1.31 34.39 -39.55
C ARG A 148 1.56 33.27 -40.56
N LYS A 149 2.60 32.46 -40.35
CA LYS A 149 3.02 31.40 -41.29
C LYS A 149 2.03 30.22 -41.35
N LYS A 150 1.38 29.89 -40.22
CA LYS A 150 0.48 28.73 -40.07
C LYS A 150 1.10 27.42 -40.58
N GLU A 151 2.37 27.20 -40.26
CA GLU A 151 3.05 25.94 -40.58
C GLU A 151 2.42 24.79 -39.80
N VAL A 152 2.12 23.68 -40.48
CA VAL A 152 1.48 22.52 -39.84
C VAL A 152 2.56 21.58 -39.32
N TYR A 153 2.40 21.15 -38.07
CA TYR A 153 3.28 20.17 -37.46
C TYR A 153 2.47 18.90 -37.08
N PRO A 154 2.86 17.70 -37.56
CA PRO A 154 2.11 16.47 -37.30
C PRO A 154 1.99 16.15 -35.81
N LEU A 155 0.78 15.87 -35.32
CA LEU A 155 0.55 15.57 -33.90
C LEU A 155 1.12 14.19 -33.52
N LYS A 156 1.48 13.99 -32.26
CA LYS A 156 1.97 12.67 -31.80
C LYS A 156 0.88 11.61 -31.88
N SER A 157 -0.38 11.98 -31.66
CA SER A 157 -1.53 11.10 -31.87
C SER A 157 -1.70 10.69 -33.34
N GLU A 158 -1.44 11.61 -34.28
CA GLU A 158 -1.47 11.33 -35.73
C GLU A 158 -0.31 10.41 -36.12
N LYS A 159 0.91 10.64 -35.61
CA LYS A 159 2.05 9.72 -35.76
C LYS A 159 1.83 8.35 -35.11
N ALA A 160 0.98 8.26 -34.08
CA ALA A 160 0.63 6.99 -33.44
C ALA A 160 -0.45 6.22 -34.22
N SER A 161 -1.34 6.92 -34.93
CA SER A 161 -2.30 6.33 -35.87
C SER A 161 -1.70 6.02 -37.25
N GLU A 162 -0.60 6.68 -37.62
CA GLU A 162 0.16 6.43 -38.86
C GLU A 162 1.19 5.30 -38.73
N LYS A 163 1.51 4.87 -37.51
CA LYS A 163 2.32 3.67 -37.35
C LYS A 163 1.53 2.47 -37.85
N SER A 164 2.07 1.80 -38.85
CA SER A 164 1.50 0.54 -39.29
C SER A 164 1.46 -0.45 -38.12
N THR A 165 0.54 -1.42 -38.15
CA THR A 165 0.52 -2.53 -37.18
C THR A 165 1.90 -3.20 -37.06
N ARG A 166 2.68 -3.16 -38.15
CA ARG A 166 4.08 -3.64 -38.20
C ARG A 166 5.02 -2.80 -37.33
N ASP A 167 4.99 -1.47 -37.44
CA ASP A 167 5.85 -0.57 -36.64
C ASP A 167 5.57 -0.67 -35.14
N ILE A 168 4.30 -0.88 -34.79
CA ILE A 168 3.85 -1.08 -33.41
C ILE A 168 4.34 -2.43 -32.86
N GLY A 169 4.25 -3.48 -33.69
CA GLY A 169 4.75 -4.82 -33.38
C GLY A 169 6.26 -4.84 -33.19
N ASN A 170 7.01 -4.16 -34.07
CA ASN A 170 8.45 -3.96 -33.98
C ASN A 170 8.85 -3.34 -32.63
N GLU A 171 8.15 -2.31 -32.14
CA GLU A 171 8.47 -1.74 -30.81
C GLU A 171 8.31 -2.74 -29.65
N LEU A 172 7.30 -3.62 -29.71
CA LEU A 172 7.13 -4.65 -28.68
C LEU A 172 8.25 -5.69 -28.78
N HIS A 173 8.51 -6.16 -30.00
CA HIS A 173 9.60 -7.07 -30.32
C HIS A 173 10.94 -6.54 -29.79
N ASP A 174 11.33 -5.32 -30.15
CA ASP A 174 12.57 -4.69 -29.70
C ASP A 174 12.61 -4.56 -28.17
N GLY A 175 11.47 -4.22 -27.56
CA GLY A 175 11.35 -4.14 -26.11
C GLY A 175 11.59 -5.48 -25.40
N VAL A 176 11.13 -6.59 -25.99
CA VAL A 176 11.31 -7.95 -25.49
C VAL A 176 12.73 -8.44 -25.75
N GLU A 177 13.30 -8.19 -26.93
CA GLU A 177 14.69 -8.51 -27.25
C GLU A 177 15.65 -7.85 -26.24
N GLN A 178 15.49 -6.55 -26.00
CA GLN A 178 16.29 -5.80 -25.02
C GLN A 178 16.10 -6.32 -23.58
N LEU A 179 14.91 -6.85 -23.25
CA LEU A 179 14.67 -7.51 -21.98
C LEU A 179 15.49 -8.81 -21.87
N MET A 180 15.49 -9.66 -22.91
CA MET A 180 16.26 -10.91 -22.94
C MET A 180 17.77 -10.64 -22.84
N ILE A 181 18.29 -9.67 -23.59
CA ILE A 181 19.69 -9.26 -23.54
C ILE A 181 20.06 -8.77 -22.13
N ARG A 182 19.22 -7.95 -21.50
CA ARG A 182 19.50 -7.45 -20.14
C ARG A 182 19.53 -8.55 -19.10
N MET A 183 18.74 -9.61 -19.29
CA MET A 183 18.80 -10.81 -18.46
C MET A 183 20.06 -11.65 -18.74
N GLY A 184 20.84 -11.34 -19.78
CA GLY A 184 22.05 -12.10 -20.12
C GLY A 184 21.73 -13.42 -20.83
N LEU A 185 20.61 -13.47 -21.55
CA LEU A 185 20.33 -14.49 -22.54
C LEU A 185 20.97 -14.09 -23.87
N ASN A 186 21.39 -15.08 -24.64
CA ASN A 186 21.98 -14.88 -25.95
C ASN A 186 20.89 -14.96 -27.03
N ILE A 187 20.89 -14.01 -27.96
CA ILE A 187 19.96 -13.94 -29.08
C ILE A 187 20.52 -14.75 -30.24
N LEU A 188 19.83 -15.82 -30.63
CA LEU A 188 20.21 -16.67 -31.77
C LEU A 188 19.56 -16.19 -33.08
N LYS A 189 18.34 -15.64 -32.99
CA LYS A 189 17.58 -15.03 -34.07
C LYS A 189 16.71 -13.92 -33.49
N SER A 190 16.61 -12.78 -34.17
CA SER A 190 15.63 -11.72 -33.87
C SER A 190 15.20 -11.07 -35.18
N ASP A 191 14.04 -11.48 -35.69
CA ASP A 191 13.46 -10.90 -36.90
C ASP A 191 11.93 -11.01 -36.84
N TYR A 192 11.29 -9.86 -36.63
CA TYR A 192 9.83 -9.75 -36.57
C TYR A 192 9.12 -9.98 -37.93
N ASN A 193 9.84 -9.84 -39.05
CA ASN A 193 9.26 -9.91 -40.39
C ASN A 193 9.47 -11.26 -41.07
N ALA A 194 10.39 -12.09 -40.55
CA ALA A 194 10.63 -13.43 -41.06
C ALA A 194 9.51 -14.40 -40.66
N PRO A 195 9.25 -15.44 -41.47
CA PRO A 195 8.38 -16.54 -41.05
C PRO A 195 8.99 -17.28 -39.85
N GLY A 196 8.11 -17.79 -38.98
CA GLY A 196 8.46 -18.50 -37.75
C GLY A 196 8.53 -17.58 -36.51
N PRO A 197 9.27 -17.99 -35.46
CA PRO A 197 9.37 -17.21 -34.23
C PRO A 197 10.12 -15.90 -34.43
N ASP A 198 9.62 -14.83 -33.80
CA ASP A 198 10.23 -13.49 -33.89
C ASP A 198 11.62 -13.48 -33.24
N ILE A 199 11.75 -14.09 -32.06
CA ILE A 199 13.01 -14.15 -31.31
C ILE A 199 13.29 -15.59 -30.89
N ILE A 200 14.52 -16.04 -31.08
CA ILE A 200 15.04 -17.29 -30.52
C ILE A 200 16.18 -16.94 -29.59
N VAL A 201 16.07 -17.36 -28.34
CA VAL A 201 17.11 -17.11 -27.33
C VAL A 201 17.59 -18.41 -26.71
N ASN A 202 18.82 -18.41 -26.19
CA ASN A 202 19.33 -19.48 -25.34
C ASN A 202 20.09 -18.92 -24.14
N ASP A 203 20.32 -19.77 -23.14
CA ASP A 203 21.25 -19.46 -22.06
C ASP A 203 22.64 -20.03 -22.41
N PRO A 204 23.66 -19.17 -22.66
CA PRO A 204 24.99 -19.62 -23.03
C PRO A 204 25.73 -20.36 -21.90
N SER A 205 25.26 -20.26 -20.65
CA SER A 205 25.89 -20.92 -19.50
C SER A 205 25.46 -22.39 -19.31
N ILE A 206 24.66 -22.94 -20.23
CA ILE A 206 24.10 -24.28 -20.13
C ILE A 206 24.57 -25.14 -21.32
N GLN A 207 25.06 -26.35 -21.03
CA GLN A 207 25.60 -27.26 -22.05
C GLN A 207 24.54 -27.96 -22.91
N LYS A 208 23.27 -28.02 -22.45
CA LYS A 208 22.12 -28.59 -23.20
C LYS A 208 21.43 -27.54 -24.08
N ASN A 209 20.72 -27.96 -25.12
CA ASN A 209 19.96 -27.06 -26.00
C ASN A 209 18.82 -26.36 -25.24
N THR A 210 18.96 -25.07 -24.94
CA THR A 210 18.03 -24.24 -24.14
C THR A 210 17.26 -23.22 -24.97
N ARG A 211 16.95 -23.55 -26.22
CA ARG A 211 16.22 -22.64 -27.11
C ARG A 211 14.84 -22.32 -26.53
N ILE A 212 14.55 -21.03 -26.40
CA ILE A 212 13.25 -20.49 -26.06
C ILE A 212 12.78 -19.66 -27.26
N LEU A 213 11.62 -20.01 -27.78
CA LEU A 213 11.01 -19.29 -28.90
C LEU A 213 10.10 -18.18 -28.35
N ILE A 214 10.11 -17.01 -28.95
CA ILE A 214 9.27 -15.89 -28.51
C ILE A 214 8.57 -15.29 -29.71
N GLN A 215 7.26 -15.05 -29.57
CA GLN A 215 6.49 -14.25 -30.51
C GLN A 215 5.80 -13.08 -29.82
N CYS A 216 5.82 -11.92 -30.46
CA CYS A 216 5.18 -10.69 -30.05
C CYS A 216 3.92 -10.39 -30.88
N LYS A 217 2.78 -10.22 -30.21
CA LYS A 217 1.54 -9.71 -30.80
C LYS A 217 1.06 -8.50 -30.00
N LYS A 218 0.83 -7.38 -30.67
CA LYS A 218 0.44 -6.10 -30.04
C LYS A 218 -0.84 -5.54 -30.66
N ASN A 219 -1.72 -5.06 -29.80
CA ASN A 219 -2.89 -4.27 -30.16
C ASN A 219 -2.85 -2.92 -29.44
N THR A 220 -3.11 -1.84 -30.18
CA THR A 220 -3.10 -0.46 -29.66
C THR A 220 -4.50 0.07 -29.32
N GLY A 221 -5.55 -0.69 -29.64
CA GLY A 221 -6.93 -0.35 -29.31
C GLY A 221 -7.31 -0.66 -27.85
N ARG A 222 -8.63 -0.71 -27.58
CA ARG A 222 -9.11 -1.28 -26.31
C ARG A 222 -8.61 -2.71 -26.18
N ILE A 223 -8.35 -3.15 -24.95
CA ILE A 223 -8.00 -4.53 -24.65
C ILE A 223 -9.14 -5.43 -25.16
N VAL A 224 -8.82 -6.34 -26.08
CA VAL A 224 -9.77 -7.31 -26.66
C VAL A 224 -9.26 -8.73 -26.48
N ASN A 225 -10.16 -9.72 -26.50
CA ASN A 225 -9.76 -11.11 -26.52
C ASN A 225 -9.05 -11.43 -27.84
N TYR A 226 -7.94 -12.17 -27.79
CA TYR A 226 -7.23 -12.57 -29.01
C TYR A 226 -8.04 -13.63 -29.76
N PRO A 227 -8.30 -13.46 -31.07
CA PRO A 227 -9.10 -14.41 -31.82
C PRO A 227 -8.36 -15.76 -31.94
N SER A 228 -9.03 -16.85 -31.56
CA SER A 228 -8.54 -18.23 -31.77
C SER A 228 -7.17 -18.54 -31.14
N VAL A 229 -6.92 -18.11 -29.89
CA VAL A 229 -5.67 -18.41 -29.14
C VAL A 229 -5.26 -19.89 -29.22
N HIS A 230 -6.23 -20.82 -29.16
CA HIS A 230 -5.98 -22.26 -29.29
C HIS A 230 -5.25 -22.66 -30.59
N LYS A 231 -5.57 -22.01 -31.73
CA LYS A 231 -4.90 -22.26 -33.01
C LYS A 231 -3.44 -21.81 -32.94
N LEU A 232 -3.21 -20.62 -32.38
CA LEU A 232 -1.88 -20.04 -32.22
C LEU A 232 -0.99 -20.89 -31.30
N VAL A 233 -1.54 -21.39 -30.20
CA VAL A 233 -0.82 -22.30 -29.30
C VAL A 233 -0.41 -23.60 -30.01
N ARG A 234 -1.28 -24.17 -30.86
CA ARG A 234 -0.94 -25.39 -31.63
C ARG A 234 0.16 -25.13 -32.67
N GLU A 235 0.10 -23.99 -33.35
CA GLU A 235 1.15 -23.56 -34.28
C GLU A 235 2.50 -23.48 -33.58
N TYR A 236 2.54 -22.87 -32.39
CA TYR A 236 3.80 -22.65 -31.68
C TYR A 236 4.31 -23.95 -31.09
N ALA A 237 3.41 -24.83 -30.65
CA ALA A 237 3.76 -26.19 -30.26
C ALA A 237 4.46 -26.96 -31.40
N SER A 238 4.11 -26.67 -32.66
CA SER A 238 4.81 -27.23 -33.84
C SER A 238 6.23 -26.71 -33.93
N TRP A 239 6.40 -25.39 -33.86
CA TRP A 239 7.74 -24.78 -33.88
C TRP A 239 8.62 -25.25 -32.73
N VAL A 240 8.06 -25.44 -31.53
CA VAL A 240 8.83 -26.00 -30.40
C VAL A 240 9.36 -27.40 -30.72
N ARG A 241 8.62 -28.22 -31.48
CA ARG A 241 9.09 -29.54 -31.95
C ARG A 241 10.14 -29.39 -33.06
N GLU A 242 9.87 -28.57 -34.06
CA GLU A 242 10.73 -28.36 -35.24
C GLU A 242 12.11 -27.78 -34.84
N GLU A 243 12.12 -26.74 -34.01
CA GLU A 243 13.33 -26.06 -33.53
C GLU A 243 14.03 -26.79 -32.36
N LYS A 244 13.49 -27.94 -31.93
CA LYS A 244 13.93 -28.68 -30.72
C LYS A 244 14.06 -27.75 -29.51
N ALA A 245 13.11 -26.84 -29.36
CA ALA A 245 13.09 -25.84 -28.30
C ALA A 245 12.54 -26.40 -26.98
N ALA A 246 12.93 -25.77 -25.88
CA ALA A 246 12.43 -26.11 -24.56
C ALA A 246 10.96 -25.71 -24.41
N LEU A 247 10.61 -24.48 -24.83
CA LEU A 247 9.26 -23.93 -24.83
C LEU A 247 9.13 -22.74 -25.80
N ALA A 248 7.89 -22.30 -26.02
CA ALA A 248 7.56 -21.04 -26.68
C ALA A 248 6.85 -20.06 -25.74
N ILE A 249 7.12 -18.77 -25.91
CA ILE A 249 6.51 -17.66 -25.17
C ILE A 249 5.72 -16.80 -26.16
N LEU A 250 4.41 -16.72 -25.95
CA LEU A 250 3.52 -15.86 -26.68
C LEU A 250 3.30 -14.57 -25.89
N VAL A 251 3.88 -13.47 -26.36
CA VAL A 251 3.77 -12.14 -25.76
C VAL A 251 2.56 -11.42 -26.35
N LEU A 252 1.52 -11.24 -25.54
CA LEU A 252 0.26 -10.60 -25.90
C LEU A 252 0.13 -9.23 -25.21
N SER A 253 0.41 -8.16 -25.96
CA SER A 253 0.25 -6.78 -25.50
C SER A 253 -1.05 -6.18 -26.01
N GLY A 254 -1.89 -5.62 -25.13
CA GLY A 254 -3.20 -5.08 -25.51
C GLY A 254 -4.24 -6.15 -25.89
N TYR A 255 -3.99 -7.42 -25.56
CA TYR A 255 -4.90 -8.55 -25.77
C TYR A 255 -5.19 -9.29 -24.46
N ARG A 256 -6.29 -10.05 -24.43
CA ARG A 256 -6.56 -11.08 -23.42
C ARG A 256 -6.54 -12.47 -24.05
N ALA A 257 -6.26 -13.48 -23.25
CA ALA A 257 -6.43 -14.88 -23.59
C ALA A 257 -7.48 -15.48 -22.66
N GLU A 258 -8.77 -15.25 -22.97
CA GLU A 258 -9.88 -15.79 -22.17
C GLU A 258 -10.18 -17.24 -22.56
N ASN A 259 -10.67 -18.03 -21.61
CA ASN A 259 -11.11 -19.43 -21.79
C ASN A 259 -10.02 -20.39 -22.30
N ILE A 260 -8.76 -20.17 -21.93
CA ILE A 260 -7.68 -21.14 -22.21
C ILE A 260 -7.37 -21.98 -20.98
N ASP A 261 -7.36 -23.29 -21.17
CA ASP A 261 -7.01 -24.25 -20.14
C ASP A 261 -5.48 -24.22 -19.85
N PRO A 262 -5.04 -23.98 -18.60
CA PRO A 262 -3.63 -24.05 -18.23
C PRO A 262 -2.97 -25.41 -18.54
N GLU A 263 -3.70 -26.52 -18.46
CA GLU A 263 -3.16 -27.85 -18.80
C GLU A 263 -2.86 -27.97 -20.29
N PHE A 264 -3.71 -27.37 -21.13
CA PHE A 264 -3.49 -27.30 -22.58
C PHE A 264 -2.21 -26.53 -22.92
N LEU A 265 -1.94 -25.41 -22.27
CA LEU A 265 -0.70 -24.63 -22.42
C LEU A 265 0.53 -25.45 -22.01
N LYS A 266 0.47 -26.08 -20.84
CA LYS A 266 1.55 -26.91 -20.29
C LYS A 266 1.88 -28.09 -21.21
N LYS A 267 0.86 -28.83 -21.69
CA LYS A 267 1.02 -29.95 -22.63
C LYS A 267 1.72 -29.55 -23.91
N ASN A 268 1.46 -28.33 -24.39
CA ASN A 268 2.04 -27.80 -25.62
C ASN A 268 3.38 -27.08 -25.42
N ARG A 269 3.87 -26.93 -24.18
CA ARG A 269 5.08 -26.17 -23.84
C ARG A 269 5.01 -24.72 -24.34
N VAL A 270 3.84 -24.10 -24.18
CA VAL A 270 3.60 -22.69 -24.56
C VAL A 270 3.20 -21.90 -23.32
N LEU A 271 3.81 -20.72 -23.14
CA LEU A 271 3.48 -19.77 -22.09
C LEU A 271 2.93 -18.48 -22.70
N ILE A 272 2.02 -17.80 -21.98
CA ILE A 272 1.46 -16.52 -22.41
C ILE A 272 1.95 -15.42 -21.49
N TRP A 273 2.51 -14.37 -22.06
CA TRP A 273 2.96 -13.17 -21.36
C TRP A 273 2.00 -12.01 -21.61
N THR A 274 1.63 -11.33 -20.52
CA THR A 274 0.79 -10.12 -20.55
C THR A 274 1.63 -8.86 -20.40
N ASP A 275 1.03 -7.69 -20.63
CA ASP A 275 1.66 -6.39 -20.35
C ASP A 275 2.17 -6.29 -18.90
N GLY A 276 1.43 -6.86 -17.94
CA GLY A 276 1.81 -6.90 -16.53
C GLY A 276 3.07 -7.73 -16.28
N PHE A 277 3.20 -8.88 -16.94
CA PHE A 277 4.38 -9.72 -16.90
C PHE A 277 5.62 -8.96 -17.39
N ILE A 278 5.53 -8.38 -18.59
CA ILE A 278 6.66 -7.71 -19.26
C ILE A 278 7.17 -6.56 -18.40
N GLU A 279 6.27 -5.72 -17.88
CA GLU A 279 6.66 -4.57 -17.05
C GLU A 279 7.31 -5.02 -15.73
N SER A 280 6.81 -6.10 -15.12
CA SER A 280 7.39 -6.67 -13.90
C SER A 280 8.84 -7.13 -14.14
N TYR A 281 9.08 -7.88 -15.22
CA TYR A 281 10.41 -8.38 -15.56
C TYR A 281 11.36 -7.30 -16.09
N LYS A 282 10.82 -6.27 -16.76
CA LYS A 282 11.58 -5.07 -17.11
C LYS A 282 12.08 -4.36 -15.88
N LYS A 283 11.24 -4.16 -14.86
CA LYS A 283 11.64 -3.56 -13.59
C LYS A 283 12.66 -4.43 -12.85
N LEU A 284 12.48 -5.75 -12.86
CA LEU A 284 13.41 -6.70 -12.25
C LEU A 284 14.79 -6.65 -12.90
N SER A 285 14.86 -6.84 -14.22
CA SER A 285 16.11 -6.82 -14.98
C SER A 285 16.83 -5.47 -14.86
N GLN A 286 16.11 -4.35 -14.77
CA GLN A 286 16.70 -3.04 -14.45
C GLN A 286 17.27 -2.94 -13.04
N THR A 287 16.81 -3.77 -12.11
CA THR A 287 17.21 -3.75 -10.70
C THR A 287 18.42 -4.64 -10.44
N ILE A 288 18.45 -5.86 -10.99
CA ILE A 288 19.48 -6.89 -10.71
C ILE A 288 20.24 -7.37 -11.96
N GLY A 289 19.98 -6.79 -13.13
CA GLY A 289 20.70 -7.12 -14.37
C GLY A 289 20.54 -8.58 -14.78
N LYS A 290 21.67 -9.20 -15.17
CA LYS A 290 21.75 -10.58 -15.68
C LYS A 290 21.24 -11.65 -14.69
N PHE A 291 21.26 -11.35 -13.39
CA PHE A 291 20.76 -12.28 -12.37
C PHE A 291 19.24 -12.46 -12.43
N ALA A 292 18.52 -11.59 -13.14
CA ALA A 292 17.09 -11.78 -13.40
C ALA A 292 16.78 -13.04 -14.23
N LYS A 293 17.75 -13.55 -14.99
CA LYS A 293 17.61 -14.77 -15.78
C LYS A 293 17.28 -15.99 -14.92
N TYR A 294 17.93 -16.16 -13.76
CA TYR A 294 17.70 -17.33 -12.91
C TYR A 294 16.26 -17.39 -12.41
N GLN A 295 15.71 -16.23 -12.02
CA GLN A 295 14.29 -16.10 -11.70
C GLN A 295 13.42 -16.42 -12.92
N PHE A 296 13.71 -15.80 -14.08
CA PHE A 296 12.94 -16.00 -15.30
C PHE A 296 12.88 -17.47 -15.70
N LEU A 297 14.02 -18.16 -15.75
CA LEU A 297 14.13 -19.57 -16.10
C LEU A 297 13.34 -20.46 -15.12
N SER A 298 13.42 -20.18 -13.81
CA SER A 298 12.63 -20.92 -12.82
C SER A 298 11.12 -20.68 -12.98
N ASP A 299 10.72 -19.44 -13.22
CA ASP A 299 9.32 -19.05 -13.41
C ASP A 299 8.68 -19.70 -14.65
N VAL A 300 9.44 -19.89 -15.73
CA VAL A 300 8.99 -20.62 -16.94
C VAL A 300 9.10 -22.14 -16.81
N GLY A 301 9.57 -22.65 -15.66
CA GLY A 301 9.71 -24.08 -15.38
C GLY A 301 10.97 -24.74 -15.95
N LEU A 302 11.96 -23.95 -16.36
CA LEU A 302 13.25 -24.41 -16.89
C LEU A 302 14.33 -24.37 -15.81
N ASN A 303 14.28 -25.35 -14.90
CA ASN A 303 15.21 -25.46 -13.77
C ASN A 303 16.45 -26.27 -14.19
N TYR A 304 17.43 -25.61 -14.83
CA TYR A 304 18.63 -26.28 -15.32
C TYR A 304 19.72 -26.45 -14.26
N GLU A 305 20.50 -27.53 -14.40
CA GLU A 305 21.73 -27.74 -13.63
C GLU A 305 22.83 -26.78 -14.12
N PHE A 306 23.52 -26.14 -13.18
CA PHE A 306 24.63 -25.23 -13.46
C PHE A 306 25.96 -25.68 -12.83
N GLY A 307 25.97 -26.83 -12.17
CA GLY A 307 27.14 -27.42 -11.54
C GLY A 307 26.80 -28.73 -10.83
N PRO A 308 27.80 -29.38 -10.21
CA PRO A 308 27.57 -30.55 -9.39
C PRO A 308 26.83 -30.20 -8.08
N GLU A 309 26.33 -31.23 -7.40
CA GLU A 309 25.84 -31.12 -6.03
C GLU A 309 26.93 -30.56 -5.09
N ILE A 310 26.57 -29.62 -4.22
CA ILE A 310 27.48 -29.03 -3.23
C ILE A 310 27.15 -29.56 -1.85
N LYS A 311 28.18 -29.94 -1.10
CA LYS A 311 28.09 -30.34 0.30
C LYS A 311 28.50 -29.17 1.19
N PHE A 312 27.59 -28.75 2.06
CA PHE A 312 27.80 -27.69 3.03
C PHE A 312 27.95 -28.29 4.43
N ASP A 313 28.91 -27.79 5.21
CA ASP A 313 28.91 -28.06 6.64
C ASP A 313 27.68 -27.40 7.28
N ALA A 314 26.89 -28.18 8.00
CA ALA A 314 25.58 -27.77 8.46
C ALA A 314 25.21 -28.34 9.83
N PHE A 315 24.44 -27.56 10.58
CA PHE A 315 23.83 -27.98 11.83
C PHE A 315 22.35 -28.28 11.60
N LYS A 316 21.94 -29.52 11.90
CA LYS A 316 20.53 -29.87 12.00
C LYS A 316 19.99 -29.36 13.33
N VAL A 317 18.97 -28.52 13.27
CA VAL A 317 18.26 -27.99 14.44
C VAL A 317 16.85 -28.57 14.46
N SER A 318 16.49 -29.17 15.58
CA SER A 318 15.15 -29.70 15.84
C SER A 318 14.53 -28.86 16.95
N GLN A 319 13.34 -28.31 16.72
CA GLN A 319 12.60 -27.53 17.70
C GLN A 319 11.20 -28.11 17.86
N ASN A 320 10.65 -27.99 19.08
CA ASN A 320 9.32 -28.40 19.53
C ASN A 320 8.95 -29.88 19.34
N ASN A 321 7.87 -30.30 20.03
CA ASN A 321 7.32 -31.66 19.91
C ASN A 321 6.57 -31.88 18.58
N SER A 322 6.48 -30.87 17.73
CA SER A 322 5.79 -30.88 16.43
C SER A 322 6.67 -31.39 15.28
N GLY A 323 7.96 -31.67 15.55
CA GLY A 323 8.89 -32.23 14.58
C GLY A 323 9.45 -31.23 13.57
N ILE A 324 9.48 -29.92 13.89
CA ILE A 324 10.06 -28.92 13.01
C ILE A 324 11.58 -29.08 12.97
N GLN A 325 12.12 -29.25 11.76
CA GLN A 325 13.55 -29.39 11.52
C GLN A 325 14.02 -28.40 10.45
N PHE A 326 15.16 -27.77 10.70
CA PHE A 326 15.85 -26.91 9.74
C PHE A 326 17.36 -27.08 9.84
N TYR A 327 18.05 -26.62 8.81
CA TYR A 327 19.50 -26.72 8.69
C TYR A 327 20.12 -25.34 8.65
N VAL A 328 21.12 -25.11 9.48
CA VAL A 328 21.92 -23.87 9.48
C VAL A 328 23.24 -24.17 8.79
N PHE A 329 23.59 -23.40 7.76
CA PHE A 329 24.80 -23.58 6.97
C PHE A 329 25.28 -22.22 6.43
N LYS A 330 26.48 -22.20 5.84
CA LYS A 330 27.02 -21.00 5.19
C LYS A 330 27.21 -21.24 3.69
N ALA A 331 26.89 -20.25 2.88
CA ALA A 331 27.04 -20.33 1.43
C ALA A 331 27.44 -18.98 0.82
N ASN A 332 28.18 -19.02 -0.28
CA ASN A 332 28.60 -17.80 -0.97
C ASN A 332 27.47 -17.21 -1.83
N PRO A 333 27.42 -15.87 -1.99
CA PRO A 333 26.43 -15.20 -2.83
C PRO A 333 26.40 -15.65 -4.29
N ASP A 334 27.54 -16.06 -4.88
CA ASP A 334 27.59 -16.46 -6.30
C ASP A 334 26.72 -17.69 -6.58
N TRP A 335 26.84 -18.72 -5.73
CA TRP A 335 26.01 -19.91 -5.80
C TRP A 335 24.55 -19.61 -5.45
N LEU A 336 24.31 -18.86 -4.36
CA LEU A 336 22.96 -18.52 -3.91
C LEU A 336 22.16 -17.75 -4.97
N LEU A 337 22.78 -16.79 -5.67
CA LEU A 337 22.10 -16.00 -6.71
C LEU A 337 21.64 -16.85 -7.91
N LYS A 338 22.26 -18.01 -8.14
CA LYS A 338 21.90 -18.98 -9.19
C LYS A 338 20.83 -19.96 -8.70
N SER A 339 20.96 -20.42 -7.46
CA SER A 339 20.06 -21.42 -6.85
C SER A 339 18.71 -20.86 -6.41
N VAL A 340 18.63 -19.56 -6.12
CA VAL A 340 17.46 -18.95 -5.49
C VAL A 340 16.43 -18.43 -6.51
N ALA A 341 15.18 -18.82 -6.31
CA ALA A 341 14.00 -18.19 -6.87
C ALA A 341 13.17 -17.49 -5.79
N VAL A 342 12.50 -16.42 -6.17
CA VAL A 342 11.57 -15.65 -5.34
C VAL A 342 10.16 -16.00 -5.78
N LEU A 343 9.25 -16.27 -4.84
CA LEU A 343 7.83 -16.41 -5.18
C LEU A 343 7.22 -15.02 -5.44
N ARG A 344 7.23 -14.57 -6.69
CA ARG A 344 6.80 -13.22 -7.09
C ARG A 344 5.41 -13.22 -7.68
N ARG A 345 4.62 -12.22 -7.31
CA ARG A 345 3.36 -11.87 -7.97
C ARG A 345 3.62 -11.52 -9.43
N VAL A 346 3.36 -12.46 -10.33
CA VAL A 346 3.42 -12.21 -11.78
C VAL A 346 2.08 -12.61 -12.40
N ASP A 347 1.53 -11.70 -13.21
CA ASP A 347 0.26 -11.88 -13.90
C ASP A 347 0.49 -12.66 -15.21
N TRP A 348 0.22 -13.96 -15.18
CA TRP A 348 0.33 -14.85 -16.34
C TRP A 348 -0.94 -14.90 -17.21
N GLY A 349 -1.88 -13.97 -17.03
CA GLY A 349 -3.13 -13.92 -17.77
C GLY A 349 -4.21 -14.88 -17.28
N SER A 350 -3.84 -16.08 -16.80
CA SER A 350 -4.76 -17.07 -16.21
C SER A 350 -4.53 -17.32 -14.71
N GLU A 351 -3.34 -17.01 -14.19
CA GLU A 351 -2.99 -17.19 -12.77
C GLU A 351 -2.10 -16.04 -12.27
N VAL A 352 -2.37 -15.61 -11.04
CA VAL A 352 -1.49 -14.72 -10.25
C VAL A 352 -0.98 -15.56 -9.09
N ARG A 353 0.33 -15.86 -9.07
CA ARG A 353 0.98 -16.59 -7.96
C ARG A 353 2.02 -15.70 -7.33
N GLY A 354 2.20 -15.74 -6.01
CA GLY A 354 3.41 -15.22 -5.34
C GLY A 354 3.20 -14.13 -4.29
N TYR A 355 3.95 -14.20 -3.18
CA TYR A 355 3.75 -13.38 -1.97
C TYR A 355 4.92 -12.47 -1.56
N GLN A 356 6.05 -12.45 -2.29
CA GLN A 356 7.22 -11.69 -1.85
C GLN A 356 7.27 -10.24 -2.34
N ARG A 357 7.93 -9.38 -1.53
CA ARG A 357 8.03 -7.92 -1.78
C ARG A 357 8.78 -7.66 -3.08
N ILE A 358 8.33 -6.66 -3.86
CA ILE A 358 9.08 -6.19 -5.03
C ILE A 358 10.46 -5.69 -4.58
N LEU A 359 11.52 -6.09 -5.30
CA LEU A 359 12.87 -5.57 -5.03
C LEU A 359 12.91 -4.05 -5.24
N GLU A 360 13.43 -3.35 -4.24
CA GLU A 360 13.49 -1.89 -4.24
C GLU A 360 14.91 -1.45 -4.55
N ARG A 361 15.10 -0.80 -5.71
CA ARG A 361 16.40 -0.30 -6.14
C ARG A 361 17.06 0.62 -5.09
N ALA A 362 16.28 1.46 -4.41
CA ALA A 362 16.79 2.34 -3.36
C ALA A 362 17.40 1.57 -2.17
N ARG A 363 16.76 0.46 -1.76
CA ARG A 363 17.25 -0.38 -0.67
C ARG A 363 18.50 -1.16 -1.06
N LEU A 364 18.56 -1.68 -2.29
CA LEU A 364 19.77 -2.33 -2.83
C LEU A 364 20.95 -1.34 -2.86
N ASN A 365 20.71 -0.12 -3.34
CA ASN A 365 21.76 0.90 -3.40
C ASN A 365 22.30 1.28 -2.02
N LYS A 366 21.45 1.34 -0.98
CA LYS A 366 21.90 1.55 0.40
C LYS A 366 22.78 0.41 0.93
N LEU A 367 22.46 -0.83 0.59
CA LEU A 367 23.26 -2.00 0.96
C LEU A 367 24.59 -2.04 0.18
N LEU A 368 24.61 -1.57 -1.07
CA LEU A 368 25.85 -1.48 -1.85
C LEU A 368 26.84 -0.50 -1.24
N GLN A 369 26.38 0.66 -0.77
CA GLN A 369 27.21 1.63 -0.02
C GLN A 369 27.79 1.03 1.27
N PHE A 370 27.17 -0.03 1.80
CA PHE A 370 27.67 -0.72 2.99
C PHE A 370 28.83 -1.66 2.65
N PHE A 371 28.83 -2.27 1.46
CA PHE A 371 29.93 -3.14 0.97
C PHE A 371 31.18 -2.37 0.54
N GLU A 372 31.10 -1.05 0.39
CA GLU A 372 32.25 -0.19 0.07
C GLU A 372 33.16 0.07 1.28
N ARG A 373 32.72 -0.29 2.50
CA ARG A 373 33.53 -0.19 3.72
C ARG A 373 34.34 -1.45 3.88
N ASP A 374 35.56 -1.39 4.41
CA ASP A 374 36.38 -2.60 4.63
C ASP A 374 35.93 -3.45 5.83
N ASP A 375 35.11 -2.89 6.74
CA ASP A 375 34.69 -3.49 8.02
C ASP A 375 33.23 -3.97 8.04
N TRP A 376 32.63 -4.18 6.87
CA TRP A 376 31.21 -4.50 6.76
C TRP A 376 30.88 -5.91 7.27
N SER A 377 29.71 -6.07 7.90
CA SER A 377 29.21 -7.36 8.36
C SER A 377 27.70 -7.51 8.12
N LEU A 378 27.28 -8.67 7.60
CA LEU A 378 25.88 -9.05 7.44
C LEU A 378 25.56 -10.30 8.27
N PRO A 379 25.45 -10.18 9.60
CA PRO A 379 25.27 -11.33 10.49
C PRO A 379 23.86 -11.94 10.41
N ASN A 380 22.91 -11.24 9.80
CA ASN A 380 21.52 -11.67 9.72
C ASN A 380 21.36 -12.82 8.72
N THR A 381 20.61 -13.85 9.14
CA THR A 381 20.38 -15.05 8.33
C THR A 381 19.54 -14.80 7.08
N LEU A 382 19.81 -15.58 6.04
CA LEU A 382 18.92 -15.77 4.90
C LEU A 382 18.10 -17.04 5.15
N ILE A 383 16.80 -16.97 4.90
CA ILE A 383 15.88 -18.09 5.20
C ILE A 383 15.36 -18.64 3.89
N PHE A 384 15.42 -19.96 3.73
CA PHE A 384 15.07 -20.68 2.51
C PHE A 384 14.15 -21.87 2.78
N SER A 385 13.43 -22.30 1.75
CA SER A 385 12.80 -23.62 1.65
C SER A 385 13.19 -24.29 0.34
N LEU A 386 13.11 -25.62 0.28
CA LEU A 386 13.25 -26.35 -0.99
C LEU A 386 12.06 -26.05 -1.90
N ASN A 387 12.34 -25.86 -3.20
CA ASN A 387 11.31 -25.69 -4.21
C ASN A 387 10.74 -27.06 -4.62
N SER A 388 9.50 -27.34 -4.23
CA SER A 388 8.80 -28.59 -4.54
C SER A 388 8.58 -28.83 -6.04
N LYS A 389 8.65 -27.78 -6.87
CA LYS A 389 8.56 -27.90 -8.35
C LYS A 389 9.81 -28.50 -8.98
N VAL A 390 10.89 -28.62 -8.21
CA VAL A 390 12.07 -29.40 -8.61
C VAL A 390 11.90 -30.79 -7.98
N THR A 391 11.05 -31.60 -8.63
CA THR A 391 10.37 -32.81 -8.10
C THR A 391 11.26 -33.99 -7.66
N SER A 392 12.59 -33.83 -7.64
CA SER A 392 13.54 -34.90 -7.28
C SER A 392 14.57 -34.49 -6.22
N LEU A 393 14.40 -33.34 -5.56
CA LEU A 393 15.38 -32.85 -4.60
C LEU A 393 15.14 -33.41 -3.20
N GLN A 394 15.92 -34.42 -2.84
CA GLN A 394 16.15 -34.75 -1.44
C GLN A 394 17.39 -34.00 -0.96
N ASN A 395 17.25 -33.21 0.09
CA ASN A 395 18.43 -32.76 0.82
C ASN A 395 18.93 -33.93 1.67
N THR A 396 20.10 -34.45 1.35
CA THR A 396 20.72 -35.47 2.19
C THR A 396 21.52 -34.79 3.28
N PHE A 397 21.17 -35.08 4.53
CA PHE A 397 21.97 -34.68 5.68
C PHE A 397 22.57 -35.92 6.31
N ARG A 398 23.89 -36.06 6.22
CA ARG A 398 24.66 -37.16 6.84
C ARG A 398 25.94 -36.58 7.41
N GLU A 399 26.33 -37.02 8.60
CA GLU A 399 27.62 -36.65 9.21
C GLU A 399 27.90 -35.13 9.22
N HIS A 400 26.92 -34.32 9.64
CA HIS A 400 27.02 -32.85 9.66
C HIS A 400 27.20 -32.17 8.29
N LYS A 401 26.98 -32.89 7.19
CA LYS A 401 27.02 -32.34 5.84
C LYS A 401 25.63 -32.35 5.20
N LEU A 402 25.22 -31.18 4.72
CA LEU A 402 24.00 -30.95 3.95
C LEU A 402 24.35 -30.90 2.46
N SER A 403 23.86 -31.86 1.68
CA SER A 403 24.03 -31.86 0.23
C SER A 403 22.87 -31.12 -0.44
N LEU A 404 23.18 -30.15 -1.30
CA LEU A 404 22.22 -29.38 -2.06
C LEU A 404 22.55 -29.36 -3.55
N PRO A 405 21.53 -29.42 -4.42
CA PRO A 405 21.70 -29.43 -5.86
C PRO A 405 22.02 -28.03 -6.40
N SER A 406 22.92 -27.97 -7.40
CA SER A 406 23.18 -26.75 -8.17
C SER A 406 22.22 -26.64 -9.36
N ILE A 407 20.94 -26.43 -9.05
CA ILE A 407 19.85 -26.27 -10.02
C ILE A 407 19.25 -24.87 -9.88
N TYR A 408 18.94 -24.21 -11.00
CA TYR A 408 18.27 -22.91 -10.97
C TYR A 408 16.92 -22.97 -10.26
N GLY A 409 16.72 -22.05 -9.31
CA GLY A 409 15.49 -21.97 -8.52
C GLY A 409 15.23 -23.16 -7.60
N SER A 410 16.25 -23.98 -7.27
CA SER A 410 16.14 -25.08 -6.31
C SER A 410 15.77 -24.61 -4.90
N LEU A 411 16.10 -23.37 -4.56
CA LEU A 411 15.80 -22.75 -3.27
C LEU A 411 14.78 -21.62 -3.44
N TRP A 412 13.74 -21.63 -2.61
CA TRP A 412 12.89 -20.47 -2.43
C TRP A 412 13.40 -19.63 -1.28
N ILE A 413 13.72 -18.37 -1.54
CA ILE A 413 14.05 -17.44 -0.46
C ILE A 413 12.76 -17.00 0.23
N MET A 414 12.73 -17.05 1.56
CA MET A 414 11.62 -16.65 2.43
C MET A 414 11.91 -15.31 3.12
N ASP A 415 13.16 -15.07 3.54
CA ASP A 415 13.61 -13.78 4.05
C ASP A 415 15.03 -13.44 3.59
N GLY A 416 15.32 -12.15 3.49
CA GLY A 416 16.65 -11.64 3.17
C GLY A 416 16.90 -11.39 1.69
N GLN A 417 15.86 -11.41 0.84
CA GLN A 417 16.01 -11.20 -0.60
C GLN A 417 16.77 -9.92 -0.98
N HIS A 418 16.54 -8.78 -0.32
CA HIS A 418 17.27 -7.54 -0.64
C HIS A 418 18.76 -7.64 -0.25
N ARG A 419 19.12 -8.44 0.76
CA ARG A 419 20.51 -8.71 1.18
C ARG A 419 21.21 -9.63 0.18
N LEU A 420 20.54 -10.70 -0.26
CA LEU A 420 21.11 -11.57 -1.28
C LEU A 420 21.27 -10.83 -2.62
N TYR A 421 20.20 -10.19 -3.11
CA TYR A 421 20.23 -9.51 -4.40
C TYR A 421 21.06 -8.22 -4.42
N SER A 422 21.52 -7.67 -3.30
CA SER A 422 22.51 -6.59 -3.35
C SER A 422 23.85 -7.07 -3.93
N PHE A 423 24.22 -8.34 -3.75
CA PHE A 423 25.42 -8.93 -4.37
C PHE A 423 25.32 -9.09 -5.90
N SER A 424 24.13 -8.90 -6.49
CA SER A 424 23.98 -8.90 -7.96
C SER A 424 24.74 -7.77 -8.66
N LYS A 425 25.18 -6.74 -7.92
CA LYS A 425 25.92 -5.59 -8.46
C LYS A 425 27.37 -5.49 -7.96
N THR A 426 27.86 -6.46 -7.20
CA THR A 426 29.27 -6.52 -6.80
C THR A 426 30.09 -7.19 -7.91
N ASP A 427 31.41 -7.24 -7.78
CA ASP A 427 32.24 -8.08 -8.65
C ASP A 427 32.17 -9.57 -8.23
N GLU A 428 32.81 -10.42 -9.04
CA GLU A 428 32.81 -11.87 -8.82
C GLU A 428 33.65 -12.30 -7.62
N LYS A 429 34.75 -11.60 -7.34
CA LYS A 429 35.61 -11.87 -6.18
C LYS A 429 34.80 -11.68 -4.90
N THR A 430 34.12 -10.54 -4.74
CA THR A 430 33.23 -10.30 -3.59
C THR A 430 32.17 -11.38 -3.43
N ARG A 431 31.57 -11.86 -4.53
CA ARG A 431 30.53 -12.90 -4.45
C ARG A 431 31.05 -14.28 -4.06
N LYS A 432 32.30 -14.61 -4.39
CA LYS A 432 32.87 -15.93 -4.14
C LYS A 432 33.58 -16.03 -2.80
N GLU A 433 34.24 -14.95 -2.36
CA GLU A 433 35.05 -14.93 -1.14
C GLU A 433 34.24 -14.66 0.14
N ASN A 434 33.00 -14.19 0.02
CA ASN A 434 32.15 -13.90 1.17
C ASN A 434 31.14 -15.02 1.43
N GLU A 435 30.86 -15.27 2.71
CA GLU A 435 29.91 -16.29 3.16
C GLU A 435 28.71 -15.63 3.84
N LEU A 436 27.50 -16.13 3.56
CA LEU A 436 26.26 -15.70 4.20
C LEU A 436 25.68 -16.83 5.05
N VAL A 437 25.17 -16.47 6.24
CA VAL A 437 24.50 -17.42 7.13
C VAL A 437 23.13 -17.76 6.57
N CYS A 438 22.86 -19.05 6.36
CA CYS A 438 21.69 -19.57 5.69
C CYS A 438 20.93 -20.54 6.60
N VAL A 439 19.60 -20.48 6.55
CA VAL A 439 18.69 -21.41 7.22
C VAL A 439 17.79 -22.06 6.16
N LEU A 440 17.78 -23.38 6.08
CA LEU A 440 16.94 -24.14 5.15
C LEU A 440 15.91 -24.98 5.90
N PHE A 441 14.62 -24.74 5.59
CA PHE A 441 13.52 -25.59 6.04
C PHE A 441 13.31 -26.77 5.07
N ASN A 442 13.12 -27.97 5.62
CA ASN A 442 12.77 -29.14 4.81
C ASN A 442 11.29 -29.06 4.36
N ALA A 443 11.04 -29.19 3.06
CA ALA A 443 9.69 -29.11 2.48
C ALA A 443 8.84 -30.38 2.73
N GLU A 444 9.46 -31.56 2.87
CA GLU A 444 8.74 -32.84 3.04
C GLU A 444 8.02 -32.94 4.41
N LEU A 445 8.53 -32.25 5.44
CA LEU A 445 7.93 -32.22 6.78
C LEU A 445 6.69 -31.32 6.90
N LEU A 446 6.30 -30.63 5.82
CA LEU A 446 5.14 -29.74 5.83
C LEU A 446 3.84 -30.44 5.41
N GLY A 447 3.91 -31.71 4.99
CA GLY A 447 2.76 -32.55 4.65
C GLY A 447 2.08 -32.14 3.33
N PRO A 448 0.92 -32.73 2.98
CA PRO A 448 0.19 -32.46 1.73
C PRO A 448 -0.29 -31.01 1.56
N ARG A 449 -0.10 -30.14 2.57
CA ARG A 449 -0.37 -28.70 2.57
C ARG A 449 0.91 -27.85 2.66
N GLY A 450 2.01 -28.34 2.07
CA GLY A 450 3.34 -27.75 2.17
C GLY A 450 3.38 -26.25 1.88
N GLU A 451 2.68 -25.80 0.83
CA GLU A 451 2.62 -24.37 0.46
C GLU A 451 1.88 -23.51 1.51
N GLU A 452 0.79 -24.00 2.10
CA GLU A 452 0.05 -23.28 3.16
C GLU A 452 0.90 -23.11 4.43
N LYS A 453 1.63 -24.16 4.84
CA LYS A 453 2.52 -24.06 6.01
C LYS A 453 3.76 -23.20 5.72
N GLN A 454 4.30 -23.21 4.50
CA GLN A 454 5.37 -22.30 4.10
C GLN A 454 4.91 -20.83 4.15
N ALA A 455 3.69 -20.55 3.68
CA ALA A 455 3.08 -19.22 3.79
C ALA A 455 2.89 -18.81 5.26
N ASN A 456 2.44 -19.72 6.14
CA ASN A 456 2.36 -19.48 7.59
C ASN A 456 3.74 -19.16 8.20
N VAL A 457 4.77 -19.97 7.93
CA VAL A 457 6.14 -19.72 8.43
C VAL A 457 6.68 -18.39 7.90
N PHE A 458 6.44 -18.06 6.63
CA PHE A 458 6.79 -16.76 6.06
C PHE A 458 6.10 -15.61 6.79
N ILE A 459 4.81 -15.74 7.09
CA ILE A 459 4.03 -14.74 7.83
C ILE A 459 4.57 -14.61 9.25
N ASP A 460 4.76 -15.71 9.97
CA ASP A 460 5.22 -15.71 11.36
C ASP A 460 6.61 -15.06 11.49
N ILE A 461 7.56 -15.43 10.61
CA ILE A 461 8.90 -14.84 10.58
C ILE A 461 8.84 -13.33 10.32
N ASN A 462 8.03 -12.90 9.34
CA ASN A 462 7.99 -11.50 8.95
C ASN A 462 7.11 -10.64 9.87
N MET A 463 6.07 -11.20 10.50
CA MET A 463 5.21 -10.48 11.44
C MET A 463 5.93 -10.18 12.75
N ASN A 464 6.71 -11.13 13.26
CA ASN A 464 7.39 -11.01 14.56
C ASN A 464 8.69 -10.20 14.50
N VAL A 465 9.40 -10.15 13.36
CA VAL A 465 10.70 -9.46 13.25
C VAL A 465 10.64 -8.17 12.43
N LYS A 466 9.66 -7.99 11.52
CA LYS A 466 9.49 -6.74 10.76
C LYS A 466 8.12 -6.62 10.06
N LYS A 467 7.13 -6.05 10.75
CA LYS A 467 5.72 -5.85 10.30
C LYS A 467 5.54 -5.98 8.79
N VAL A 468 4.98 -7.12 8.36
CA VAL A 468 4.44 -7.30 7.00
C VAL A 468 3.44 -6.18 6.75
N SER A 469 3.46 -5.56 5.57
CA SER A 469 2.44 -4.58 5.21
C SER A 469 1.07 -5.26 5.28
N THR A 470 0.12 -4.67 5.99
CA THR A 470 -1.20 -5.26 6.23
C THR A 470 -1.93 -5.67 4.95
N SER A 471 -1.72 -4.97 3.84
CA SER A 471 -2.23 -5.35 2.52
C SER A 471 -1.75 -6.73 2.07
N LEU A 472 -0.44 -7.00 2.19
CA LEU A 472 0.18 -8.27 1.82
C LEU A 472 -0.29 -9.42 2.72
N LEU A 473 -0.49 -9.15 4.02
CA LEU A 473 -1.05 -10.14 4.94
C LEU A 473 -2.46 -10.56 4.51
N LEU A 474 -3.32 -9.60 4.19
CA LEU A 474 -4.68 -9.90 3.75
C LEU A 474 -4.69 -10.63 2.39
N GLU A 475 -3.79 -10.28 1.47
CA GLU A 475 -3.61 -11.01 0.21
C GLU A 475 -3.26 -12.49 0.46
N LEU A 476 -2.26 -12.73 1.32
CA LEU A 476 -1.84 -14.07 1.73
C LEU A 476 -2.96 -14.88 2.36
N MET A 477 -3.77 -14.24 3.21
CA MET A 477 -4.93 -14.87 3.83
C MET A 477 -5.99 -15.31 2.80
N GLN A 478 -6.18 -14.54 1.73
CA GLN A 478 -7.13 -14.86 0.66
C GLN A 478 -6.66 -16.05 -0.18
N GLU A 479 -5.38 -16.08 -0.55
CA GLU A 479 -4.81 -17.08 -1.46
C GLU A 479 -4.65 -18.45 -0.78
N PHE A 480 -4.08 -18.47 0.43
CA PHE A 480 -3.66 -19.72 1.08
C PHE A 480 -4.63 -20.25 2.14
N LYS A 481 -5.81 -19.64 2.29
CA LYS A 481 -6.84 -20.06 3.27
C LYS A 481 -6.25 -20.35 4.66
N LEU A 482 -5.32 -19.51 5.11
CA LEU A 482 -4.53 -19.72 6.33
C LEU A 482 -5.42 -20.07 7.52
N ALA A 483 -4.99 -21.08 8.29
CA ALA A 483 -5.71 -21.63 9.43
C ALA A 483 -5.00 -21.25 10.74
N GLY A 484 -5.70 -20.53 11.60
CA GLY A 484 -5.24 -20.13 12.94
C GLY A 484 -6.31 -19.27 13.63
N VAL A 485 -6.53 -19.50 14.94
CA VAL A 485 -7.57 -18.80 15.73
C VAL A 485 -7.37 -17.29 15.72
N GLU A 486 -6.11 -16.82 15.73
CA GLU A 486 -5.74 -15.40 15.69
C GLU A 486 -6.20 -14.69 14.41
N TYR A 487 -6.32 -15.42 13.29
CA TYR A 487 -6.61 -14.84 11.97
C TYR A 487 -8.08 -14.95 11.56
N GLN A 488 -8.92 -15.62 12.37
CA GLN A 488 -10.29 -15.99 11.99
C GLN A 488 -11.20 -14.77 11.76
N SER A 489 -11.17 -13.76 12.64
CA SER A 489 -11.99 -12.55 12.49
C SER A 489 -11.55 -11.70 11.30
N ARG A 490 -10.24 -11.58 11.07
CA ARG A 490 -9.70 -10.85 9.91
C ARG A 490 -9.99 -11.54 8.59
N ARG A 491 -9.98 -12.87 8.56
CA ARG A 491 -10.38 -13.66 7.39
C ARG A 491 -11.87 -13.50 7.10
N THR A 492 -12.70 -13.60 8.14
CA THR A 492 -14.15 -13.34 8.01
C THR A 492 -14.39 -11.93 7.47
N ALA A 493 -13.68 -10.92 7.99
CA ALA A 493 -13.75 -9.54 7.49
C ALA A 493 -13.36 -9.44 6.02
N LEU A 494 -12.26 -10.07 5.62
CA LEU A 494 -11.80 -10.07 4.24
C LEU A 494 -12.82 -10.70 3.28
N ASP A 495 -13.36 -11.86 3.64
CA ASP A 495 -14.37 -12.56 2.83
C ASP A 495 -15.66 -11.72 2.70
N VAL A 496 -16.10 -11.09 3.79
CA VAL A 496 -17.26 -10.21 3.80
C VAL A 496 -17.04 -8.96 2.96
N VAL A 497 -15.93 -8.25 3.13
CA VAL A 497 -15.66 -7.01 2.36
C VAL A 497 -15.47 -7.33 0.87
N THR A 498 -14.84 -8.47 0.55
CA THR A 498 -14.72 -8.92 -0.85
C THR A 498 -16.10 -9.13 -1.47
N LYS A 499 -17.02 -9.78 -0.75
CA LYS A 499 -18.42 -9.92 -1.21
C LYS A 499 -19.16 -8.58 -1.28
N LEU A 500 -18.91 -7.65 -0.35
CA LEU A 500 -19.49 -6.30 -0.42
C LEU A 500 -19.00 -5.52 -1.65
N SER A 501 -17.73 -5.69 -2.02
CA SER A 501 -17.13 -4.98 -3.16
C SER A 501 -17.75 -5.32 -4.52
N SER A 502 -18.43 -6.47 -4.64
CA SER A 502 -19.15 -6.84 -5.86
C SER A 502 -20.55 -6.23 -5.96
N LEU A 503 -21.05 -5.59 -4.89
CA LEU A 503 -22.34 -4.91 -4.90
C LEU A 503 -22.27 -3.59 -5.68
N SER A 504 -23.36 -3.23 -6.36
CA SER A 504 -23.48 -1.99 -7.12
C SER A 504 -23.21 -0.73 -6.27
N ILE A 505 -23.65 -0.74 -5.00
CA ILE A 505 -23.45 0.36 -4.04
C ILE A 505 -21.98 0.62 -3.67
N PHE A 506 -21.08 -0.34 -3.93
CA PHE A 506 -19.64 -0.25 -3.68
C PHE A 506 -18.82 -0.25 -4.97
N LYS A 507 -19.47 -0.24 -6.14
CA LYS A 507 -18.81 -0.26 -7.43
C LYS A 507 -17.84 0.92 -7.53
N ASP A 508 -16.57 0.61 -7.79
CA ASP A 508 -15.45 1.55 -7.90
C ASP A 508 -15.11 2.36 -6.63
N LEU A 509 -15.77 2.09 -5.48
CA LEU A 509 -15.47 2.74 -4.20
C LEU A 509 -14.39 2.02 -3.40
N ILE A 510 -14.42 0.69 -3.37
CA ILE A 510 -13.42 -0.11 -2.65
C ILE A 510 -12.22 -0.38 -3.57
N SER A 511 -11.05 0.13 -3.21
CA SER A 511 -9.81 -0.16 -3.93
C SER A 511 -9.29 -1.55 -3.56
N GLY A 512 -9.32 -2.48 -4.51
CA GLY A 512 -8.66 -3.78 -4.36
C GLY A 512 -7.12 -3.69 -4.43
N TYR A 513 -6.43 -4.78 -4.14
CA TYR A 513 -4.97 -4.84 -4.04
C TYR A 513 -4.20 -4.37 -5.28
N SER A 514 -4.75 -4.58 -6.48
CA SER A 514 -4.17 -4.19 -7.78
C SER A 514 -4.90 -3.03 -8.47
N ARG A 515 -6.10 -2.66 -8.02
CA ARG A 515 -6.89 -1.56 -8.59
C ARG A 515 -6.61 -0.26 -7.84
N LYS A 516 -5.90 0.66 -8.47
CA LYS A 516 -5.76 2.04 -7.97
C LYS A 516 -7.00 2.85 -8.35
N GLY A 517 -7.67 3.48 -7.39
CA GLY A 517 -8.73 4.48 -7.69
C GLY A 517 -9.90 4.59 -6.71
N GLY A 518 -10.14 3.60 -5.84
CA GLY A 518 -11.23 3.66 -4.85
C GLY A 518 -10.95 4.64 -3.70
N SER A 519 -12.01 5.22 -3.13
CA SER A 519 -11.97 6.11 -1.96
C SER A 519 -11.92 5.38 -0.61
N ILE A 520 -12.23 4.07 -0.61
CA ILE A 520 -12.17 3.18 0.54
C ILE A 520 -11.08 2.14 0.30
N SER A 521 -10.07 2.11 1.17
CA SER A 521 -9.02 1.11 1.13
C SER A 521 -9.55 -0.24 1.64
N LEU A 522 -9.44 -1.30 0.82
CA LEU A 522 -9.77 -2.67 1.25
C LEU A 522 -9.03 -3.04 2.55
N THR A 523 -7.75 -2.67 2.64
CA THR A 523 -6.95 -2.91 3.84
C THR A 523 -7.53 -2.19 5.05
N THR A 524 -7.86 -0.91 4.91
CA THR A 524 -8.40 -0.11 6.02
C THR A 524 -9.80 -0.58 6.44
N PHE A 525 -10.64 -1.00 5.50
CA PHE A 525 -11.96 -1.54 5.79
C PHE A 525 -11.85 -2.87 6.56
N VAL A 526 -10.99 -3.79 6.11
CA VAL A 526 -10.83 -5.11 6.73
C VAL A 526 -10.17 -5.03 8.10
N THR A 527 -9.16 -4.17 8.29
CA THR A 527 -8.43 -4.07 9.56
C THR A 527 -8.99 -3.05 10.54
N ASN A 528 -10.16 -2.50 10.22
CA ASN A 528 -10.90 -1.64 11.11
C ASN A 528 -11.24 -2.38 12.43
N SER A 529 -11.02 -1.75 13.58
CA SER A 529 -11.29 -2.36 14.89
C SER A 529 -12.77 -2.69 15.07
N SER A 530 -13.66 -1.77 14.68
CA SER A 530 -15.12 -1.96 14.70
C SER A 530 -15.56 -3.09 13.77
N MET A 531 -14.93 -3.23 12.60
CA MET A 531 -15.17 -4.38 11.71
C MET A 531 -14.78 -5.70 12.40
N THR A 532 -13.62 -5.73 13.04
CA THR A 532 -13.15 -6.92 13.78
C THR A 532 -14.10 -7.27 14.93
N ARG A 533 -14.58 -6.25 15.66
CA ARG A 533 -15.54 -6.41 16.78
C ARG A 533 -16.92 -6.86 16.32
N LEU A 534 -17.43 -6.34 15.21
CA LEU A 534 -18.72 -6.77 14.63
C LEU A 534 -18.69 -8.26 14.26
N LEU A 535 -17.55 -8.74 13.79
CA LEU A 535 -17.37 -10.07 13.20
C LEU A 535 -16.71 -11.08 14.14
N SER A 536 -16.40 -10.70 15.38
CA SER A 536 -15.86 -11.62 16.38
C SER A 536 -16.93 -12.64 16.79
N PRO A 537 -16.57 -13.84 17.27
CA PRO A 537 -17.54 -14.88 17.66
C PRO A 537 -18.62 -14.39 18.64
N ASN A 538 -18.26 -13.47 19.55
CA ASN A 538 -19.18 -12.84 20.52
C ASN A 538 -19.57 -11.41 20.13
N GLY A 539 -19.26 -10.99 18.90
CA GLY A 539 -19.51 -9.66 18.37
C GLY A 539 -20.99 -9.36 18.21
N PRO A 540 -21.41 -8.07 18.14
CA PRO A 540 -22.82 -7.68 18.06
C PRO A 540 -23.65 -8.39 16.97
N ILE A 541 -23.04 -8.78 15.85
CA ILE A 541 -23.71 -9.52 14.77
C ILE A 541 -23.88 -11.00 15.12
N LEU A 542 -22.85 -11.62 15.72
CA LEU A 542 -22.78 -13.06 15.94
C LEU A 542 -23.20 -13.50 17.36
N LYS A 543 -23.43 -12.56 18.28
CA LYS A 543 -23.77 -12.82 19.70
C LYS A 543 -24.91 -13.81 19.91
N ASN A 544 -25.88 -13.87 18.99
CA ASN A 544 -27.03 -14.78 19.05
C ASN A 544 -27.00 -15.91 17.99
N TYR A 545 -25.89 -16.03 17.24
CA TYR A 545 -25.76 -17.02 16.17
C TYR A 545 -24.98 -18.25 16.66
N ARG A 546 -25.68 -19.35 16.92
CA ARG A 546 -25.06 -20.64 17.27
C ARG A 546 -24.76 -21.43 15.99
N SER A 547 -23.50 -21.46 15.55
CA SER A 547 -23.06 -22.41 14.53
C SER A 547 -21.57 -22.72 14.63
N SER A 548 -21.22 -23.96 14.33
CA SER A 548 -19.86 -24.49 14.18
C SER A 548 -19.39 -24.37 12.71
N GLY A 549 -18.31 -23.63 12.44
CA GLY A 549 -17.62 -23.59 11.13
C GLY A 549 -17.82 -22.31 10.30
N ASN A 550 -17.61 -22.39 8.97
CA ASN A 550 -17.65 -21.28 7.99
C ASN A 550 -19.02 -20.58 7.82
N GLY A 551 -20.02 -20.88 8.67
CA GLY A 551 -21.39 -20.34 8.61
C GLY A 551 -21.54 -18.87 9.01
N SER A 552 -20.51 -18.24 9.59
CA SER A 552 -20.57 -16.83 10.04
C SER A 552 -20.50 -15.81 8.91
N VAL A 553 -19.76 -16.09 7.83
CA VAL A 553 -19.55 -15.15 6.71
C VAL A 553 -20.86 -14.73 6.04
N PRO A 554 -21.79 -15.65 5.66
CA PRO A 554 -23.08 -15.26 5.09
C PRO A 554 -23.92 -14.36 6.00
N VAL A 555 -23.94 -14.65 7.30
CA VAL A 555 -24.70 -13.85 8.29
C VAL A 555 -24.14 -12.44 8.36
N CYS A 556 -22.83 -12.32 8.57
CA CYS A 556 -22.14 -11.04 8.62
C CYS A 556 -22.30 -10.22 7.33
N PHE A 557 -22.18 -10.88 6.18
CA PHE A 557 -22.40 -10.25 4.88
C PHE A 557 -23.82 -9.71 4.75
N ASN A 558 -24.85 -10.46 5.17
CA ASN A 558 -26.24 -10.02 5.06
C ASN A 558 -26.53 -8.79 5.93
N TYR A 559 -26.03 -8.74 7.17
CA TYR A 559 -26.18 -7.56 8.04
C TYR A 559 -25.49 -6.33 7.46
N LEU A 560 -24.23 -6.47 7.04
CA LEU A 560 -23.47 -5.34 6.50
C LEU A 560 -24.01 -4.89 5.15
N LYS A 561 -24.45 -5.82 4.28
CA LYS A 561 -25.17 -5.50 3.04
C LYS A 561 -26.42 -4.67 3.35
N GLN A 562 -27.26 -5.11 4.29
CA GLN A 562 -28.47 -4.40 4.65
C GLN A 562 -28.16 -3.01 5.22
N TYR A 563 -27.18 -2.90 6.12
CA TYR A 563 -26.76 -1.63 6.70
C TYR A 563 -26.29 -0.63 5.64
N PHE A 564 -25.31 -1.02 4.80
CA PHE A 564 -24.78 -0.13 3.78
C PHE A 564 -25.79 0.15 2.65
N SER A 565 -26.75 -0.73 2.40
CA SER A 565 -27.88 -0.40 1.52
C SER A 565 -28.77 0.70 2.11
N ILE A 566 -29.03 0.71 3.42
CA ILE A 566 -29.78 1.79 4.06
C ILE A 566 -28.94 3.08 4.08
N VAL A 567 -27.62 3.00 4.34
CA VAL A 567 -26.72 4.15 4.26
C VAL A 567 -26.77 4.77 2.87
N ALA A 568 -26.63 3.97 1.80
CA ALA A 568 -26.67 4.48 0.43
C ALA A 568 -28.04 5.06 0.03
N ASP A 569 -29.14 4.52 0.58
CA ASP A 569 -30.51 5.03 0.37
C ASP A 569 -30.73 6.37 1.09
N VAL A 570 -30.36 6.44 2.37
CA VAL A 570 -30.52 7.64 3.20
C VAL A 570 -29.58 8.74 2.71
N PHE A 571 -28.30 8.45 2.43
CA PHE A 571 -27.29 9.42 2.00
C PHE A 571 -27.02 9.34 0.50
N SER A 572 -28.08 9.40 -0.31
CA SER A 572 -27.98 9.22 -1.77
C SER A 572 -27.21 10.33 -2.50
N GLU A 573 -27.00 11.49 -1.87
CA GLU A 573 -26.22 12.61 -2.43
C GLU A 573 -24.73 12.57 -2.03
N GLU A 574 -24.45 12.02 -0.84
CA GLU A 574 -23.14 11.95 -0.22
C GLU A 574 -22.41 10.63 -0.49
N TRP A 575 -23.14 9.52 -0.54
CA TRP A 575 -22.57 8.19 -0.76
C TRP A 575 -22.04 8.04 -2.18
N GLY A 576 -20.76 7.68 -2.30
CA GLY A 576 -20.05 7.59 -3.59
C GLY A 576 -19.68 8.93 -4.23
N ASN A 577 -19.97 10.05 -3.57
CA ASN A 577 -19.63 11.38 -4.05
C ASN A 577 -18.25 11.82 -3.51
N ALA A 578 -17.30 12.07 -4.42
CA ALA A 578 -15.93 12.46 -4.08
C ALA A 578 -15.81 13.81 -3.34
N MET A 579 -16.88 14.61 -3.24
CA MET A 579 -16.92 15.84 -2.45
C MET A 579 -17.22 15.59 -0.97
N HIS A 580 -17.80 14.44 -0.64
CA HIS A 580 -18.18 14.04 0.71
C HIS A 580 -17.24 12.97 1.25
N ALA A 581 -17.10 12.91 2.58
CA ALA A 581 -16.21 11.98 3.27
C ALA A 581 -16.90 10.68 3.67
N LEU A 582 -18.23 10.58 3.50
CA LEU A 582 -19.02 9.43 3.97
C LEU A 582 -18.58 8.10 3.32
N SER A 583 -18.21 8.15 2.04
CA SER A 583 -17.65 7.03 1.28
C SER A 583 -16.11 7.02 1.25
N SER A 584 -15.46 7.50 2.32
CA SER A 584 -14.00 7.45 2.51
C SER A 584 -13.63 6.53 3.67
N ASP A 585 -12.34 6.22 3.82
CA ASP A 585 -11.82 5.47 4.98
C ASP A 585 -12.28 6.04 6.34
N LYS A 586 -12.43 7.37 6.45
CA LYS A 586 -12.89 8.02 7.69
C LYS A 586 -14.38 7.84 7.91
N GLY A 587 -15.18 8.05 6.87
CA GLY A 587 -16.64 7.87 6.94
C GLY A 587 -17.03 6.43 7.26
N VAL A 588 -16.38 5.46 6.61
CA VAL A 588 -16.60 4.03 6.87
C VAL A 588 -16.24 3.66 8.31
N ARG A 589 -15.17 4.22 8.90
CA ARG A 589 -14.83 4.02 10.31
C ARG A 589 -15.93 4.49 11.26
N GLY A 590 -16.47 5.69 11.03
CA GLY A 590 -17.58 6.23 11.82
C GLY A 590 -18.86 5.42 11.66
N LEU A 591 -19.19 5.02 10.44
CA LEU A 591 -20.39 4.23 10.13
C LEU A 591 -20.36 2.84 10.79
N LEU A 592 -19.21 2.16 10.76
CA LEU A 592 -19.08 0.85 11.42
C LEU A 592 -19.22 0.94 12.94
N ARG A 593 -18.74 2.02 13.56
CA ARG A 593 -18.94 2.28 15.00
C ARG A 593 -20.39 2.60 15.33
N LEU A 594 -21.03 3.44 14.52
CA LEU A 594 -22.46 3.73 14.68
C LEU A 594 -23.30 2.45 14.57
N LEU A 595 -22.95 1.54 13.66
CA LEU A 595 -23.59 0.22 13.53
C LEU A 595 -23.48 -0.60 14.83
N ILE A 596 -22.34 -0.60 15.52
CA ILE A 596 -22.20 -1.29 16.82
C ILE A 596 -23.24 -0.74 17.80
N HIS A 597 -23.34 0.58 17.94
CA HIS A 597 -24.27 1.22 18.86
C HIS A 597 -25.75 1.00 18.51
N ILE A 598 -26.08 0.87 17.23
CA ILE A 598 -27.41 0.49 16.75
C ILE A 598 -27.73 -0.94 17.19
N LEU A 599 -26.82 -1.89 16.96
CA LEU A 599 -27.00 -3.30 17.30
C LEU A 599 -27.08 -3.54 18.80
N GLU A 600 -26.28 -2.83 19.61
CA GLU A 600 -26.28 -2.95 21.07
C GLU A 600 -27.62 -2.52 21.72
N ARG A 601 -28.32 -1.55 21.13
CA ARG A 601 -29.55 -0.99 21.71
C ARG A 601 -30.81 -1.79 21.38
N LYS A 602 -30.97 -2.22 20.13
CA LYS A 602 -32.22 -2.87 19.66
C LYS A 602 -32.04 -4.32 19.22
N GLY A 603 -30.81 -4.80 19.11
CA GLY A 603 -30.54 -6.13 18.58
C GLY A 603 -31.10 -6.33 17.17
N SER A 604 -31.44 -7.57 16.82
CA SER A 604 -31.83 -7.97 15.46
C SER A 604 -33.32 -7.82 15.12
N ARG A 605 -34.22 -7.69 16.11
CA ARG A 605 -35.68 -7.76 15.91
C ARG A 605 -36.29 -6.56 15.19
N ASP A 606 -35.62 -5.40 15.18
CA ASP A 606 -36.07 -4.20 14.45
C ASP A 606 -34.91 -3.45 13.75
N PHE A 607 -33.90 -4.22 13.32
CA PHE A 607 -32.65 -3.64 12.82
C PHE A 607 -32.86 -2.67 11.64
N LYS A 608 -33.70 -3.03 10.66
CA LYS A 608 -33.90 -2.22 9.45
C LYS A 608 -34.58 -0.87 9.74
N SER A 609 -35.70 -0.88 10.48
CA SER A 609 -36.46 0.34 10.77
C SER A 609 -35.66 1.27 11.67
N PHE A 610 -35.07 0.72 12.73
CA PHE A 610 -34.27 1.50 13.67
C PHE A 610 -33.00 2.07 13.03
N THR A 611 -32.32 1.31 12.18
CA THR A 611 -31.18 1.81 11.40
C THR A 611 -31.60 2.97 10.51
N LYS A 612 -32.72 2.85 9.78
CA LYS A 612 -33.21 3.91 8.91
C LYS A 612 -33.54 5.17 9.73
N LYS A 613 -34.28 5.03 10.83
CA LYS A 613 -34.59 6.15 11.75
C LYS A 613 -33.32 6.84 12.26
N THR A 614 -32.33 6.07 12.69
CA THR A 614 -31.06 6.58 13.22
C THR A 614 -30.26 7.34 12.15
N LEU A 615 -30.14 6.78 10.95
CA LEU A 615 -29.40 7.41 9.86
C LEU A 615 -30.13 8.63 9.29
N THR A 616 -31.46 8.62 9.26
CA THR A 616 -32.27 9.79 8.87
C THR A 616 -32.10 10.92 9.88
N ALA A 617 -32.14 10.64 11.18
CA ALA A 617 -31.86 11.65 12.20
C ALA A 617 -30.46 12.25 12.05
N LEU A 618 -29.46 11.44 11.69
CA LEU A 618 -28.11 11.91 11.42
C LEU A 618 -28.05 12.76 10.13
N ARG A 619 -28.76 12.37 9.07
CA ARG A 619 -28.84 13.14 7.81
C ARG A 619 -29.51 14.49 8.01
N ASP A 620 -30.60 14.52 8.76
CA ASP A 620 -31.39 15.72 9.01
C ASP A 620 -30.75 16.64 10.07
N SER A 621 -29.64 16.19 10.67
CA SER A 621 -28.81 17.02 11.56
C SER A 621 -28.03 18.08 10.79
N SER A 622 -27.44 19.03 11.52
CA SER A 622 -26.58 20.08 10.93
C SER A 622 -25.16 19.62 10.57
N PHE A 623 -24.88 18.31 10.58
CA PHE A 623 -23.52 17.80 10.36
C PHE A 623 -23.03 17.98 8.92
N ASP A 624 -21.84 18.56 8.75
CA ASP A 624 -21.21 18.73 7.44
C ASP A 624 -20.42 17.48 7.03
N PHE A 625 -20.98 16.70 6.09
CA PHE A 625 -20.34 15.51 5.52
C PHE A 625 -19.27 15.81 4.45
N THR A 626 -18.98 17.07 4.14
CA THR A 626 -18.01 17.41 3.09
C THR A 626 -16.58 17.04 3.51
N ASN A 627 -15.74 16.77 2.51
CA ASN A 627 -14.31 16.52 2.73
C ASN A 627 -13.57 17.69 3.40
N THR A 628 -14.17 18.89 3.44
CA THR A 628 -13.58 20.05 4.10
C THR A 628 -13.63 19.89 5.62
N ASN A 629 -14.77 19.47 6.18
CA ASN A 629 -14.94 19.22 7.61
C ASN A 629 -14.01 18.09 8.08
N PHE A 630 -13.92 17.01 7.29
CA PHE A 630 -13.05 15.88 7.60
C PHE A 630 -11.55 16.15 7.41
N ARG A 631 -11.15 17.34 6.93
CA ARG A 631 -9.75 17.65 6.63
C ARG A 631 -9.00 18.00 7.92
N ASN A 632 -7.94 17.26 8.23
CA ASN A 632 -7.15 17.37 9.46
C ASN A 632 -7.91 17.01 10.77
N GLN A 633 -9.19 16.64 10.69
CA GLN A 633 -9.98 16.10 11.80
C GLN A 633 -10.20 14.59 11.62
N PHE A 634 -10.61 13.90 12.68
CA PHE A 634 -11.04 12.50 12.66
C PHE A 634 -10.03 11.51 12.04
N ALA A 635 -8.73 11.71 12.30
CA ALA A 635 -7.67 10.85 11.77
C ALA A 635 -7.41 9.63 12.69
N GLY A 636 -7.21 8.45 12.09
CA GLY A 636 -6.94 7.22 12.84
C GLY A 636 -8.16 6.69 13.60
N GLU A 637 -7.95 5.82 14.59
CA GLU A 637 -9.04 5.27 15.42
C GLU A 637 -9.55 6.31 16.45
N GLY A 638 -8.67 7.10 17.06
CA GLY A 638 -9.07 8.13 18.03
C GLY A 638 -9.97 9.19 17.40
N GLY A 639 -9.65 9.62 16.18
CA GLY A 639 -10.50 10.53 15.44
C GLY A 639 -11.82 9.89 14.97
N ALA A 640 -11.87 8.57 14.76
CA ALA A 640 -13.13 7.90 14.44
C ALA A 640 -14.05 7.81 15.67
N ASN A 641 -13.51 7.71 16.88
CA ASN A 641 -14.28 7.79 18.12
C ASN A 641 -14.90 9.18 18.27
N GLU A 642 -14.10 10.25 18.11
CA GLU A 642 -14.60 11.64 18.15
C GLU A 642 -15.73 11.88 17.14
N LEU A 643 -15.58 11.37 15.91
CA LEU A 643 -16.61 11.48 14.86
C LEU A 643 -17.91 10.77 15.27
N THR A 644 -17.81 9.55 15.80
CA THR A 644 -18.99 8.80 16.24
C THR A 644 -19.66 9.45 17.43
N ASP A 645 -18.89 9.98 18.39
CA ASP A 645 -19.44 10.68 19.56
C ASP A 645 -20.26 11.90 19.13
N GLU A 646 -19.75 12.68 18.18
CA GLU A 646 -20.47 13.84 17.61
C GLU A 646 -21.76 13.40 16.90
N TRP A 647 -21.71 12.32 16.12
CA TRP A 647 -22.92 11.77 15.48
C TRP A 647 -23.96 11.31 16.51
N LEU A 648 -23.54 10.61 17.56
CA LEU A 648 -24.45 10.11 18.58
C LEU A 648 -25.11 11.24 19.38
N GLU A 649 -24.40 12.35 19.62
CA GLU A 649 -24.95 13.54 20.26
C GLU A 649 -26.05 14.18 19.40
N LEU A 650 -25.79 14.37 18.10
CA LEU A 650 -26.77 14.90 17.15
C LEU A 650 -28.00 13.98 17.01
N ILE A 651 -27.77 12.68 16.93
CA ILE A 651 -28.83 11.67 16.87
C ILE A 651 -29.65 11.66 18.17
N GLY A 652 -29.01 11.83 19.33
CA GLY A 652 -29.64 11.80 20.66
C GLY A 652 -30.71 12.87 20.87
N GLY A 653 -30.65 13.98 20.11
CA GLY A 653 -31.69 15.01 20.10
C GLY A 653 -33.01 14.55 19.46
N THR A 654 -32.97 13.56 18.56
CA THR A 654 -34.14 13.10 17.77
C THR A 654 -34.53 11.66 18.10
N VAL A 655 -33.56 10.80 18.43
CA VAL A 655 -33.75 9.38 18.72
C VAL A 655 -33.50 9.14 20.21
N THR A 656 -34.59 8.96 20.96
CA THR A 656 -34.57 8.87 22.44
C THR A 656 -33.68 7.76 22.97
N GLU A 657 -33.49 6.66 22.22
CA GLU A 657 -32.56 5.59 22.60
C GLU A 657 -31.09 6.03 22.67
N PHE A 658 -30.75 7.19 22.07
CA PHE A 658 -29.43 7.80 22.14
C PHE A 658 -29.39 9.03 23.06
N SER A 659 -30.50 9.46 23.66
CA SER A 659 -30.60 10.68 24.50
C SER A 659 -29.73 10.67 25.76
N SER A 660 -29.35 9.49 26.25
CA SER A 660 -28.40 9.34 27.37
C SER A 660 -26.94 9.56 26.96
N PHE A 661 -26.66 9.66 25.67
CA PHE A 661 -25.32 9.93 25.15
C PHE A 661 -25.04 11.44 25.24
N ARG A 662 -24.43 11.87 26.34
CA ARG A 662 -23.87 13.22 26.47
C ARG A 662 -22.35 13.14 26.34
N LYS A 663 -21.78 13.97 25.46
CA LYS A 663 -20.36 14.29 25.48
C LYS A 663 -20.06 14.90 26.86
N LYS A 664 -19.41 14.15 27.75
CA LYS A 664 -18.87 14.71 29.00
C LYS A 664 -17.67 15.59 28.65
N ASP A 665 -17.91 16.73 28.00
CA ASP A 665 -17.00 17.86 28.00
C ASP A 665 -17.14 18.58 29.35
N VAL A 666 -16.62 17.93 30.38
CA VAL A 666 -16.17 18.63 31.57
C VAL A 666 -14.68 18.79 31.34
N GLU A 667 -14.20 20.03 31.15
CA GLU A 667 -12.78 20.30 31.38
C GLU A 667 -12.45 19.75 32.76
N PRO A 668 -11.41 18.92 32.93
CA PRO A 668 -11.07 18.42 34.25
C PRO A 668 -10.55 19.61 35.07
N SER A 669 -11.47 20.31 35.75
CA SER A 669 -11.16 21.51 36.54
C SER A 669 -10.79 21.15 37.99
N ALA A 670 -11.02 19.90 38.41
CA ALA A 670 -10.68 19.41 39.74
C ALA A 670 -9.80 18.14 39.66
N VAL A 671 -8.51 18.30 39.97
CA VAL A 671 -7.66 17.20 40.42
C VAL A 671 -8.05 16.87 41.86
N PRO A 672 -8.43 15.62 42.19
CA PRO A 672 -8.76 15.20 43.55
C PRO A 672 -7.61 15.45 44.53
N LYS A 673 -7.90 15.54 45.83
CA LYS A 673 -6.89 15.81 46.86
C LYS A 673 -6.04 14.58 47.18
N GLU A 674 -6.62 13.39 47.08
CA GLU A 674 -6.03 12.12 47.50
C GLU A 674 -6.32 11.04 46.45
N GLU A 675 -5.50 10.00 46.43
CA GLU A 675 -5.73 8.78 45.65
C GLU A 675 -6.77 7.90 46.34
N ASP A 676 -7.53 7.13 45.55
CA ASP A 676 -8.52 6.18 46.04
C ASP A 676 -8.61 4.96 45.11
N ASP A 677 -9.56 4.08 45.36
CA ASP A 677 -9.75 2.85 44.56
C ASP A 677 -10.02 3.13 43.06
N PHE A 678 -10.44 4.34 42.71
CA PHE A 678 -10.78 4.78 41.37
C PHE A 678 -9.89 5.92 40.85
N THR A 679 -8.93 6.40 41.65
CA THR A 679 -8.13 7.61 41.37
C THR A 679 -6.66 7.34 41.66
N GLU A 680 -5.81 7.57 40.67
CA GLU A 680 -4.36 7.44 40.81
C GLU A 680 -3.63 8.64 40.24
N PHE A 681 -2.51 8.99 40.86
CA PHE A 681 -1.59 10.03 40.45
C PHE A 681 -0.26 9.44 40.00
N LYS A 682 0.30 10.06 38.96
CA LYS A 682 1.67 9.83 38.51
C LYS A 682 2.32 11.16 38.23
N SER A 683 3.47 11.39 38.84
CA SER A 683 4.20 12.66 38.72
C SER A 683 4.60 12.96 37.26
N THR A 684 4.91 11.93 36.48
CA THR A 684 5.36 12.02 35.07
C THR A 684 4.99 10.75 34.30
N LEU A 685 4.95 10.81 32.97
CA LEU A 685 4.78 9.63 32.12
C LEU A 685 6.08 8.84 31.96
N ARG A 686 7.18 9.52 31.64
CA ARG A 686 8.46 8.88 31.24
C ARG A 686 9.71 9.62 31.70
N TRP A 687 9.60 10.84 32.21
CA TRP A 687 10.74 11.61 32.68
C TRP A 687 11.03 11.37 34.17
N ASN A 688 12.16 10.73 34.48
CA ASN A 688 12.56 10.54 35.87
C ASN A 688 13.07 11.87 36.45
N LEU A 689 12.32 12.45 37.39
CA LEU A 689 12.63 13.77 37.99
C LEU A 689 13.95 13.79 38.77
N ILE A 690 14.38 12.65 39.30
CA ILE A 690 15.64 12.52 40.06
C ILE A 690 16.82 12.29 39.11
N ALA A 691 16.70 11.26 38.25
CA ALA A 691 17.78 10.86 37.34
C ALA A 691 17.92 11.77 36.11
N LYS A 692 16.97 12.70 35.89
CA LYS A 692 16.91 13.64 34.76
C LYS A 692 17.12 12.98 33.39
N LYS A 693 16.51 11.81 33.20
CA LYS A 693 16.53 11.04 31.95
C LYS A 693 15.20 10.35 31.71
N ILE A 694 15.02 9.88 30.48
CA ILE A 694 13.88 9.02 30.12
C ILE A 694 14.02 7.67 30.82
N ASP A 695 12.93 7.20 31.40
CA ASP A 695 12.84 5.94 32.15
C ASP A 695 11.58 5.17 31.75
N SER A 696 11.78 4.03 31.10
CA SER A 696 10.70 3.16 30.63
C SER A 696 9.91 2.51 31.78
N ASN A 697 10.47 2.46 33.00
CA ASN A 697 9.77 1.91 34.15
C ASN A 697 8.60 2.81 34.58
N LEU A 698 8.71 4.13 34.35
CA LEU A 698 7.62 5.07 34.61
C LEU A 698 6.48 4.87 33.60
N GLU A 699 6.81 4.62 32.33
CA GLU A 699 5.82 4.30 31.30
C GLU A 699 5.09 2.99 31.66
N HIS A 700 5.84 1.97 32.08
CA HIS A 700 5.26 0.72 32.53
C HIS A 700 4.37 0.92 33.76
N SER A 701 4.75 1.76 34.72
CA SER A 701 3.92 2.08 35.90
C SER A 701 2.57 2.71 35.51
N VAL A 702 2.55 3.65 34.56
CA VAL A 702 1.32 4.23 34.02
C VAL A 702 0.44 3.16 33.34
N LEU A 703 1.05 2.31 32.50
CA LEU A 703 0.32 1.26 31.80
C LEU A 703 -0.24 0.21 32.78
N LYS A 704 0.53 -0.18 33.80
CA LYS A 704 0.11 -1.10 34.85
C LYS A 704 -1.18 -0.62 35.54
N THR A 705 -1.25 0.67 35.85
CA THR A 705 -2.46 1.27 36.43
C THR A 705 -3.65 1.20 35.48
N VAL A 706 -3.44 1.47 34.19
CA VAL A 706 -4.53 1.41 33.20
C VAL A 706 -5.04 -0.02 33.02
N ASP A 707 -4.16 -1.01 32.95
CA ASP A 707 -4.54 -2.43 32.91
C ASP A 707 -5.35 -2.83 34.16
N ALA A 708 -4.90 -2.41 35.34
CA ALA A 708 -5.60 -2.65 36.59
C ALA A 708 -7.01 -2.06 36.61
N PHE A 709 -7.20 -0.84 36.10
CA PHE A 709 -8.52 -0.22 35.98
C PHE A 709 -9.42 -0.93 34.97
N LEU A 710 -8.89 -1.31 33.81
CA LEU A 710 -9.65 -2.05 32.78
C LEU A 710 -10.18 -3.38 33.32
N ASN A 711 -9.37 -4.07 34.13
CA ASN A 711 -9.70 -5.37 34.69
C ASN A 711 -10.55 -5.30 35.97
N THR A 712 -10.87 -4.11 36.47
CA THR A 712 -11.70 -3.90 37.69
C THR A 712 -12.94 -3.07 37.39
N GLU A 713 -13.19 -1.97 38.11
CA GLU A 713 -14.41 -1.17 37.97
C GLU A 713 -14.19 0.11 37.13
N GLY A 714 -13.05 0.21 36.45
CA GLY A 714 -12.61 1.45 35.79
C GLY A 714 -11.99 2.43 36.78
N GLY A 715 -11.67 3.64 36.31
CA GLY A 715 -11.04 4.67 37.14
C GLY A 715 -10.49 5.85 36.36
N GLN A 716 -9.71 6.67 37.05
CA GLN A 716 -9.11 7.90 36.57
C GLN A 716 -7.64 7.94 36.98
N LEU A 717 -6.76 8.15 36.00
CA LEU A 717 -5.33 8.31 36.21
C LEU A 717 -4.90 9.72 35.81
N PHE A 718 -4.31 10.48 36.73
CA PHE A 718 -3.77 11.81 36.48
C PHE A 718 -2.25 11.74 36.35
N ILE A 719 -1.71 12.28 35.26
CA ILE A 719 -0.28 12.37 34.98
C ILE A 719 0.14 13.84 35.04
N GLY A 720 1.30 14.11 35.65
CA GLY A 720 1.74 15.47 35.97
C GLY A 720 1.25 15.90 37.36
N VAL A 721 0.91 14.95 38.23
CA VAL A 721 0.37 15.17 39.59
C VAL A 721 1.17 14.31 40.56
N ASN A 722 1.62 14.89 41.67
CA ASN A 722 2.30 14.12 42.72
C ASN A 722 1.30 13.39 43.62
N ASP A 723 1.82 12.53 44.50
CA ASP A 723 1.01 11.70 45.40
C ASP A 723 0.15 12.52 46.38
N GLY A 724 0.49 13.81 46.60
CA GLY A 724 -0.29 14.76 47.39
C GLY A 724 -1.32 15.58 46.60
N GLY A 725 -1.66 15.20 45.37
CA GLY A 725 -2.66 15.89 44.53
C GLY A 725 -2.21 17.25 43.97
N LYS A 726 -0.93 17.60 44.09
CA LYS A 726 -0.35 18.84 43.55
C LYS A 726 0.07 18.62 42.09
N VAL A 727 -0.44 19.48 41.20
CA VAL A 727 -0.06 19.48 39.79
C VAL A 727 1.37 19.99 39.63
N LEU A 728 2.26 19.15 39.08
CA LEU A 728 3.65 19.45 38.76
C LEU A 728 3.83 20.01 37.34
N GLY A 729 2.94 19.63 36.42
CA GLY A 729 3.05 19.99 35.00
C GLY A 729 3.57 18.85 34.12
N LEU A 730 3.27 18.91 32.82
CA LEU A 730 3.77 17.95 31.81
C LEU A 730 5.03 18.41 31.07
N LYS A 731 5.57 19.59 31.38
CA LYS A 731 6.69 20.20 30.62
C LYS A 731 7.89 19.26 30.49
N SER A 732 8.27 18.59 31.57
CA SER A 732 9.40 17.67 31.59
C SER A 732 9.20 16.47 30.65
N ASP A 733 7.98 15.92 30.57
CA ASP A 733 7.65 14.88 29.62
C ASP A 733 7.60 15.42 28.18
N LEU A 734 7.04 16.61 27.96
CA LEU A 734 6.91 17.22 26.63
C LEU A 734 8.26 17.47 25.94
N ILE A 735 9.28 17.87 26.69
CA ILE A 735 10.65 18.09 26.16
C ILE A 735 11.25 16.79 25.62
N THR A 736 10.79 15.61 26.05
CA THR A 736 11.30 14.33 25.55
C THR A 736 10.87 14.00 24.12
N PHE A 737 9.93 14.76 23.54
CA PHE A 737 9.44 14.56 22.18
C PHE A 737 9.99 15.62 21.21
N LYS A 738 10.12 15.25 19.92
CA LYS A 738 10.54 16.13 18.81
C LYS A 738 11.72 17.05 19.15
N ASN A 739 12.84 16.48 19.64
CA ASN A 739 14.05 17.23 19.97
C ASN A 739 13.80 18.44 20.89
N GLY A 740 12.90 18.32 21.87
CA GLY A 740 12.61 19.39 22.83
C GLY A 740 11.35 20.20 22.54
N SER A 741 10.69 20.03 21.39
CA SER A 741 9.53 20.83 20.97
C SER A 741 8.20 20.04 21.00
N GLY A 742 8.07 19.05 21.89
CA GLY A 742 6.87 18.21 21.97
C GLY A 742 5.60 18.97 22.33
N THR A 743 4.48 18.55 21.76
CA THR A 743 3.14 19.08 22.08
C THR A 743 2.29 18.07 22.86
N ARG A 744 1.14 18.52 23.40
CA ARG A 744 0.14 17.64 24.01
C ARG A 744 -0.32 16.52 23.06
N ASP A 745 -0.37 16.79 21.76
CA ASP A 745 -0.73 15.79 20.75
C ASP A 745 0.35 14.73 20.60
N ASP A 746 1.63 15.11 20.69
CA ASP A 746 2.75 14.16 20.66
C ASP A 746 2.73 13.25 21.90
N PHE A 747 2.45 13.82 23.07
CA PHE A 747 2.26 13.07 24.31
C PHE A 747 1.10 12.08 24.18
N ARG A 748 -0.07 12.54 23.70
CA ARG A 748 -1.26 11.69 23.51
C ARG A 748 -0.95 10.56 22.53
N LEU A 749 -0.30 10.86 21.40
CA LEU A 749 0.03 9.87 20.38
C LEU A 749 0.98 8.79 20.91
N HIS A 750 1.99 9.19 21.69
CA HIS A 750 2.94 8.27 22.33
C HIS A 750 2.23 7.36 23.33
N LEU A 751 1.46 7.94 24.26
CA LEU A 751 0.72 7.20 25.28
C LEU A 751 -0.29 6.22 24.66
N SER A 752 -1.07 6.65 23.67
CA SER A 752 -1.96 5.74 22.93
C SER A 752 -1.19 4.68 22.13
N GLY A 753 0.02 4.99 21.67
CA GLY A 753 0.91 4.03 21.03
C GLY A 753 1.38 2.93 21.98
N LEU A 754 1.77 3.31 23.19
CA LEU A 754 2.14 2.39 24.27
C LEU A 754 1.00 1.45 24.65
N MET A 755 -0.20 2.00 24.92
CA MET A 755 -1.38 1.20 25.26
C MET A 755 -1.71 0.17 24.16
N ARG A 756 -1.73 0.59 22.89
CA ARG A 756 -1.96 -0.32 21.75
C ARG A 756 -0.91 -1.41 21.65
N SER A 757 0.36 -1.04 21.83
CA SER A 757 1.47 -1.98 21.67
C SER A 757 1.51 -3.02 22.78
N CYS A 758 1.10 -2.66 24.00
CA CYS A 758 1.27 -3.51 25.17
C CYS A 758 -0.01 -4.21 25.63
N MET A 759 -1.20 -3.68 25.30
CA MET A 759 -2.50 -4.23 25.74
C MET A 759 -3.46 -4.57 24.58
N GLY A 760 -3.14 -4.18 23.34
CA GLY A 760 -3.97 -4.42 22.16
C GLY A 760 -4.90 -3.26 21.78
N GLU A 761 -5.50 -3.35 20.60
CA GLU A 761 -6.28 -2.25 20.00
C GLU A 761 -7.64 -2.02 20.68
N SER A 762 -8.24 -3.06 21.27
CA SER A 762 -9.57 -3.01 21.91
C SER A 762 -9.63 -2.05 23.10
N VAL A 763 -8.50 -1.80 23.76
CA VAL A 763 -8.40 -0.89 24.91
C VAL A 763 -8.73 0.56 24.55
N MET A 764 -8.51 0.98 23.30
CA MET A 764 -8.71 2.37 22.89
C MET A 764 -10.18 2.81 22.93
N ASP A 765 -11.13 1.87 22.95
CA ASP A 765 -12.56 2.17 23.07
C ASP A 765 -12.98 2.42 24.53
N LEU A 766 -12.15 2.01 25.49
CA LEU A 766 -12.40 2.09 26.93
C LEU A 766 -11.59 3.20 27.60
N VAL A 767 -10.71 3.88 26.86
CA VAL A 767 -9.78 4.86 27.42
C VAL A 767 -9.96 6.23 26.76
N ARG A 768 -10.14 7.27 27.58
CA ARG A 768 -10.26 8.67 27.14
C ARG A 768 -9.15 9.52 27.73
N ILE A 769 -8.30 10.08 26.86
CA ILE A 769 -7.16 10.92 27.26
C ILE A 769 -7.51 12.40 27.10
N LYS A 770 -7.58 13.12 28.21
CA LYS A 770 -7.89 14.55 28.31
C LYS A 770 -6.71 15.33 28.90
N PHE A 771 -6.65 16.63 28.63
CA PHE A 771 -5.67 17.52 29.25
C PHE A 771 -6.41 18.62 30.02
N GLY A 772 -5.94 18.92 31.23
CA GLY A 772 -6.44 20.01 32.06
C GLY A 772 -5.34 20.99 32.43
N LYS A 773 -5.74 22.11 33.04
CA LYS A 773 -4.83 23.09 33.65
C LYS A 773 -5.25 23.39 35.08
N LYS A 774 -4.28 23.44 35.99
CA LYS A 774 -4.48 23.92 37.37
C LYS A 774 -3.25 24.75 37.76
N ASN A 775 -3.47 25.95 38.28
CA ASN A 775 -2.40 26.89 38.67
C ASN A 775 -1.38 27.17 37.55
N GLY A 776 -1.83 27.21 36.29
CA GLY A 776 -0.97 27.50 35.12
C GLY A 776 -0.18 26.30 34.58
N GLU A 777 -0.18 25.15 35.27
CA GLU A 777 0.50 23.93 34.84
C GLU A 777 -0.49 22.92 34.20
N ASP A 778 0.00 22.23 33.18
CA ASP A 778 -0.75 21.22 32.42
C ASP A 778 -0.71 19.86 33.11
N PHE A 779 -1.83 19.13 33.13
CA PHE A 779 -1.87 17.71 33.50
C PHE A 779 -2.65 16.89 32.49
N CYS A 780 -2.42 15.58 32.46
CA CYS A 780 -3.14 14.63 31.61
C CYS A 780 -4.06 13.77 32.48
N LEU A 781 -5.32 13.64 32.10
CA LEU A 781 -6.30 12.75 32.71
C LEU A 781 -6.60 11.60 31.75
N ILE A 782 -6.46 10.38 32.24
CA ILE A 782 -6.87 9.16 31.54
C ILE A 782 -8.10 8.62 32.27
N GLN A 783 -9.27 8.69 31.63
CA GLN A 783 -10.48 8.03 32.12
C GLN A 783 -10.53 6.63 31.52
N VAL A 784 -10.72 5.63 32.36
CA VAL A 784 -10.70 4.22 31.99
C VAL A 784 -12.03 3.59 32.37
N ASP A 785 -12.75 3.07 31.38
CA ASP A 785 -13.98 2.30 31.58
C ASP A 785 -13.64 0.82 31.84
N LYS A 786 -14.48 0.14 32.63
CA LYS A 786 -14.36 -1.30 32.89
C LYS A 786 -14.45 -2.09 31.57
N SER A 787 -13.54 -3.05 31.39
CA SER A 787 -13.54 -3.94 30.25
C SER A 787 -14.51 -5.10 30.40
N SER A 788 -15.26 -5.40 29.33
CA SER A 788 -16.09 -6.60 29.23
C SER A 788 -15.28 -7.88 28.98
N GLU A 789 -13.98 -7.76 28.75
CA GLU A 789 -13.04 -8.86 28.53
C GLU A 789 -11.77 -8.67 29.38
N LYS A 790 -11.08 -9.77 29.71
CA LYS A 790 -9.78 -9.72 30.39
C LYS A 790 -8.73 -9.04 29.50
N ILE A 791 -8.03 -8.04 30.02
CA ILE A 791 -6.94 -7.34 29.36
C ILE A 791 -5.61 -7.77 30.00
N PHE A 792 -4.58 -7.91 29.18
CA PHE A 792 -3.24 -8.24 29.64
C PHE A 792 -2.26 -7.17 29.16
N LEU A 793 -1.40 -6.72 30.06
CA LEU A 793 -0.25 -5.88 29.75
C LEU A 793 0.97 -6.77 29.51
N ASN A 794 1.42 -6.90 28.25
CA ASN A 794 2.58 -7.73 27.88
C ASN A 794 2.56 -9.16 28.48
N ASN A 795 1.39 -9.83 28.44
CA ASN A 795 1.10 -11.15 29.04
C ASN A 795 0.94 -11.18 30.56
N GLU A 796 1.04 -10.05 31.25
CA GLU A 796 0.76 -9.94 32.68
C GLU A 796 -0.66 -9.41 32.90
N PHE A 797 -1.32 -9.84 33.97
CA PHE A 797 -2.67 -9.41 34.33
C PHE A 797 -2.60 -8.61 35.62
N TYR A 798 -2.99 -7.34 35.56
CA TYR A 798 -3.09 -6.47 36.72
C TYR A 798 -4.54 -6.22 37.09
N TYR A 799 -4.80 -6.12 38.39
CA TYR A 799 -6.10 -5.69 38.92
C TYR A 799 -5.89 -4.66 40.04
N ARG A 800 -6.93 -3.87 40.31
CA ARG A 800 -6.98 -3.00 41.48
C ARG A 800 -7.31 -3.77 42.75
N SER A 801 -6.41 -3.67 43.72
CA SER A 801 -6.63 -4.07 45.11
C SER A 801 -6.56 -2.82 45.96
N SER A 802 -7.72 -2.23 46.25
CA SER A 802 -7.84 -0.88 46.81
C SER A 802 -7.06 0.15 45.96
N ALA A 803 -6.29 1.06 46.57
CA ALA A 803 -5.46 2.04 45.87
C ALA A 803 -4.20 1.46 45.17
N SER A 804 -3.99 0.13 45.15
CA SER A 804 -2.79 -0.48 44.54
C SER A 804 -3.09 -1.30 43.29
N SER A 805 -2.19 -1.24 42.30
CA SER A 805 -2.22 -2.10 41.11
C SER A 805 -1.34 -3.34 41.33
N VAL A 806 -1.95 -4.53 41.39
CA VAL A 806 -1.27 -5.78 41.80
C VAL A 806 -1.33 -6.81 40.66
N PRO A 807 -0.23 -7.53 40.34
CA PRO A 807 -0.28 -8.62 39.38
C PRO A 807 -0.99 -9.84 39.97
N LEU A 808 -1.83 -10.49 39.17
CA LEU A 808 -2.38 -11.81 39.48
C LEU A 808 -1.74 -12.88 38.60
N VAL A 809 -1.33 -13.99 39.21
CA VAL A 809 -0.72 -15.13 38.54
C VAL A 809 -1.29 -16.45 39.04
N GLY A 810 -1.10 -17.52 38.28
CA GLY A 810 -1.42 -18.89 38.69
C GLY A 810 -2.90 -19.12 39.03
N GLN A 811 -3.16 -19.82 40.13
CA GLN A 811 -4.53 -20.19 40.52
C GLN A 811 -5.41 -19.00 40.87
N GLU A 812 -4.86 -17.94 41.46
CA GLU A 812 -5.63 -16.75 41.84
C GLU A 812 -6.11 -15.98 40.61
N LEU A 813 -5.31 -15.90 39.55
CA LEU A 813 -5.74 -15.35 38.26
C LEU A 813 -6.92 -16.15 37.67
N ILE A 814 -6.84 -17.48 37.69
CA ILE A 814 -7.90 -18.35 37.16
C ILE A 814 -9.20 -18.17 37.97
N LYS A 815 -9.12 -18.13 39.31
CA LYS A 815 -10.26 -17.86 40.19
C LYS A 815 -10.85 -16.47 39.93
N TYR A 816 -9.99 -15.45 39.78
CA TYR A 816 -10.42 -14.09 39.52
C TYR A 816 -11.17 -13.98 38.18
N ILE A 817 -10.56 -14.48 37.10
CA ILE A 817 -11.14 -14.46 35.76
C ILE A 817 -12.48 -15.21 35.73
N SER A 818 -12.53 -16.40 36.35
CA SER A 818 -13.75 -17.21 36.38
C SER A 818 -14.89 -16.59 37.19
N ARG A 819 -14.60 -15.68 38.13
CA ARG A 819 -15.62 -14.91 38.85
C ARG A 819 -16.09 -13.69 38.04
N HIS A 820 -15.16 -12.98 37.39
CA HIS A 820 -15.45 -11.68 36.76
C HIS A 820 -15.97 -11.77 35.32
N TRP A 821 -15.64 -12.83 34.58
CA TRP A 821 -16.02 -12.98 33.16
C TRP A 821 -16.69 -14.32 32.83
N LYS A 822 -17.39 -14.94 33.78
CA LYS A 822 -18.12 -16.20 33.55
C LYS A 822 -19.21 -16.01 32.48
N ASN A 823 -19.24 -16.93 31.51
CA ASN A 823 -20.23 -17.04 30.43
C ASN A 823 -21.66 -16.68 30.88
N LYS A 824 -22.26 -15.68 30.22
CA LYS A 824 -23.71 -15.52 30.06
C LYS A 824 -24.07 -15.69 28.60
#